data_AF-A0A2H9SRF0-F1
#
_entry.id   AF-A0A2H9SRF0-F1
#
_cell.length_a   1.000
_cell.length_b   1.000
_cell.length_c   1.000
_cell.angle_alpha   90.00
_cell.angle_beta   90.00
_cell.angle_gamma   90.00
#
_symmetry.space_group_name_H-M   'P 1'
#
loop_
_entity.id
_entity.type
_entity.pdbx_description
1 polymer ?
#
loop_
_entity_poly.entity_id
_entity_poly.type
_entity_poly.pdbx_seq_one_letter_code
_entity_poly.pdbx_strand_id
1 'polypeptide(L)'
;MGGPSISGHRLTPQEDAGTIQSLPVQSTISQESAKQRVENYFGHHYDMLRALESQSTSESPALASDHVKNSIKQIYETANQELKKIEATITRQLNEPGKTLSQKEIKNLKKELQNVEKQTAEIIHKTQVATLTEIAKSQVTMDKRASLEVYIKTITAGGWKAKILKAKSHLPFFFPGAYEASKAFKTGKETLEAQSRKSFDNLKGADQLTSHQAIQKEFATDAVKALSKRAGVVAHGDAFRFSFNLDRKKIRKQIKSFHAQNISQKTERKTIEHAITQPVSKPGKVTTTIVPLNSEFDKSKGITSVFGRIFGSAGLSSMNRFEPHVINAAETGLTKDGKLLFTGLRHAILSSKLEKDPELRAENSRAMAKELVQAAVIQQISGQGGAFPETSREHPFVMDFMSVSLVTPDLLSKLKDGDISERVMLKDQENALKSLSGVQEFQIGDKTVFVQLNPMPFNYGVNAGAVGAIKPLLKKKLGLDRQHVLNKESFKKLEARVGSFLTDDRLPPSQREHVEVLWKDIQEMSKTKSSYLKGGNQYELGAKLLILSNLLNRTDQGSKCAFNCKSGKDRTGEMDAMVKAFVLIGDRYGGRIPTSQEFRTSEALRAEFLETLLTLLKEGGGLEWASLNTGVRGYKLSDEAKVWGMKDEDFREIQGLSKMIES
;
A
#
# COMPACT_ATOMS: atom_id res chain seq x y z
N MET A 1 -61.54 -43.68 -43.56
CA MET A 1 -60.17 -43.59 -43.00
C MET A 1 -60.34 -43.12 -41.57
N GLY A 2 -60.17 -44.05 -40.63
CA GLY A 2 -60.74 -43.98 -39.28
C GLY A 2 -59.94 -43.13 -38.29
N GLY A 3 -60.68 -42.49 -37.36
CA GLY A 3 -60.18 -42.18 -36.02
C GLY A 3 -59.92 -43.47 -35.20
N PRO A 4 -59.50 -43.41 -33.93
CA PRO A 4 -60.22 -42.64 -32.90
C PRO A 4 -59.35 -42.01 -31.79
N SER A 5 -60.04 -41.38 -30.86
CA SER A 5 -59.58 -40.82 -29.59
C SER A 5 -59.47 -41.85 -28.44
N ILE A 6 -58.81 -41.40 -27.35
CA ILE A 6 -58.90 -41.79 -25.92
C ILE A 6 -57.97 -42.92 -25.42
N SER A 7 -57.02 -42.54 -24.55
CA SER A 7 -56.91 -42.93 -23.13
C SER A 7 -55.52 -42.44 -22.65
N GLY A 8 -55.31 -41.80 -21.50
CA GLY A 8 -55.90 -42.05 -20.19
C GLY A 8 -54.96 -42.90 -19.34
N HIS A 9 -53.73 -42.45 -19.07
CA HIS A 9 -52.92 -43.02 -17.98
C HIS A 9 -52.08 -41.96 -17.25
N ARG A 10 -52.45 -41.74 -15.98
CA ARG A 10 -51.59 -41.22 -14.92
C ARG A 10 -50.27 -42.01 -14.92
N LEU A 11 -49.14 -41.31 -14.98
CA LEU A 11 -47.87 -41.80 -14.45
C LEU A 11 -47.44 -40.86 -13.33
N THR A 12 -47.41 -41.45 -12.15
CA THR A 12 -46.77 -40.96 -10.93
C THR A 12 -45.31 -40.59 -11.18
N PRO A 13 -44.76 -39.54 -10.53
CA PRO A 13 -43.33 -39.33 -10.50
C PRO A 13 -42.73 -40.41 -9.60
N GLN A 14 -42.12 -41.42 -10.20
CA GLN A 14 -41.25 -42.34 -9.48
C GLN A 14 -39.83 -41.78 -9.49
N GLU A 15 -39.36 -41.61 -8.27
CA GLU A 15 -38.02 -41.31 -7.81
C GLU A 15 -36.91 -41.90 -8.70
N ASP A 16 -36.11 -41.03 -9.30
CA ASP A 16 -34.67 -41.26 -9.41
C ASP A 16 -33.98 -40.14 -8.64
N ALA A 17 -33.84 -40.38 -7.34
CA ALA A 17 -32.96 -39.63 -6.45
C ALA A 17 -31.50 -39.92 -6.84
N GLY A 18 -31.08 -39.37 -7.98
CA GLY A 18 -29.68 -39.13 -8.28
C GLY A 18 -29.15 -38.15 -7.25
N THR A 19 -28.67 -38.68 -6.13
CA THR A 19 -27.96 -37.93 -5.11
C THR A 19 -26.73 -37.31 -5.77
N ILE A 20 -26.84 -36.06 -6.21
CA ILE A 20 -25.68 -35.24 -6.55
C ILE A 20 -24.93 -35.08 -5.24
N GLN A 21 -23.94 -35.95 -5.03
CA GLN A 21 -22.92 -35.73 -4.01
C GLN A 21 -22.32 -34.36 -4.32
N SER A 22 -22.65 -33.38 -3.48
CA SER A 22 -21.96 -32.11 -3.44
C SER A 22 -20.51 -32.40 -3.08
N LEU A 23 -19.65 -32.45 -4.10
CA LEU A 23 -18.22 -32.43 -3.87
C LEU A 23 -17.91 -31.15 -3.09
N PRO A 24 -17.20 -31.21 -1.96
CA PRO A 24 -16.79 -30.02 -1.24
C PRO A 24 -15.73 -29.31 -2.08
N VAL A 25 -16.16 -28.33 -2.89
CA VAL A 25 -15.25 -27.53 -3.71
C VAL A 25 -14.49 -26.59 -2.79
N GLN A 26 -13.22 -26.95 -2.53
CA GLN A 26 -12.29 -26.12 -1.79
C GLN A 26 -11.84 -24.95 -2.68
N SER A 27 -12.01 -23.73 -2.18
CA SER A 27 -11.49 -22.48 -2.73
C SER A 27 -9.97 -22.48 -2.70
N THR A 28 -9.31 -22.24 -3.83
CA THR A 28 -8.01 -22.86 -4.02
C THR A 28 -6.99 -21.92 -4.67
N ILE A 29 -5.99 -21.51 -3.89
CA ILE A 29 -4.81 -20.79 -4.40
C ILE A 29 -3.88 -21.81 -5.04
N SER A 30 -3.42 -21.57 -6.27
CA SER A 30 -2.48 -22.49 -6.92
C SER A 30 -1.19 -22.62 -6.11
N GLN A 31 -0.66 -23.84 -5.98
CA GLN A 31 0.65 -24.04 -5.36
C GLN A 31 1.75 -23.25 -6.08
N GLU A 32 1.63 -23.04 -7.38
CA GLU A 32 2.53 -22.19 -8.17
C GLU A 32 2.58 -20.75 -7.64
N SER A 33 1.42 -20.14 -7.38
CA SER A 33 1.35 -18.80 -6.77
C SER A 33 2.02 -18.76 -5.39
N ALA A 34 1.91 -19.85 -4.63
CA ALA A 34 2.55 -19.98 -3.32
C ALA A 34 4.07 -20.17 -3.43
N LYS A 35 4.57 -20.92 -4.42
CA LYS A 35 6.01 -21.07 -4.70
C LYS A 35 6.63 -19.74 -5.13
N GLN A 36 6.02 -19.05 -6.09
CA GLN A 36 6.46 -17.72 -6.50
C GLN A 36 6.52 -16.75 -5.31
N ARG A 37 5.59 -16.87 -4.36
CA ARG A 37 5.62 -16.08 -3.13
C ARG A 37 6.82 -16.42 -2.26
N VAL A 38 7.11 -17.71 -2.06
CA VAL A 38 8.29 -18.14 -1.30
C VAL A 38 9.55 -17.60 -1.95
N GLU A 39 9.71 -17.78 -3.27
CA GLU A 39 10.86 -17.30 -4.05
C GLU A 39 11.04 -15.78 -3.93
N ASN A 40 9.97 -15.00 -4.15
CA ASN A 40 10.01 -13.54 -4.02
C ASN A 40 10.40 -13.10 -2.60
N TYR A 41 9.90 -13.82 -1.59
CA TYR A 41 10.18 -13.51 -0.19
C TYR A 41 11.64 -13.80 0.19
N PHE A 42 12.18 -14.96 -0.22
CA PHE A 42 13.58 -15.31 -0.01
C PHE A 42 14.53 -14.48 -0.86
N GLY A 43 14.14 -14.09 -2.06
CA GLY A 43 14.89 -13.17 -2.93
C GLY A 43 15.31 -11.88 -2.21
N HIS A 44 14.43 -11.29 -1.42
CA HIS A 44 14.78 -10.12 -0.61
C HIS A 44 15.81 -10.45 0.49
N HIS A 45 15.70 -11.60 1.15
CA HIS A 45 16.67 -12.00 2.17
C HIS A 45 18.06 -12.25 1.58
N TYR A 46 18.13 -12.85 0.38
CA TYR A 46 19.39 -13.02 -0.36
C TYR A 46 20.00 -11.68 -0.78
N ASP A 47 19.19 -10.75 -1.30
CA ASP A 47 19.66 -9.42 -1.67
C ASP A 47 20.23 -8.65 -0.46
N MET A 48 19.61 -8.79 0.72
CA MET A 48 20.13 -8.18 1.95
C MET A 48 21.50 -8.76 2.34
N LEU A 49 21.67 -10.09 2.28
CA LEU A 49 22.95 -10.74 2.58
C LEU A 49 24.04 -10.29 1.60
N ARG A 50 23.73 -10.23 0.29
CA ARG A 50 24.66 -9.74 -0.74
C ARG A 50 25.08 -8.29 -0.48
N ALA A 51 24.13 -7.43 -0.10
CA ALA A 51 24.42 -6.03 0.20
C ALA A 51 25.27 -5.87 1.47
N LEU A 52 25.02 -6.68 2.50
CA LEU A 52 25.86 -6.73 3.71
C LEU A 52 27.27 -7.25 3.41
N GLU A 53 27.41 -8.29 2.59
CA GLU A 53 28.70 -8.83 2.16
C GLU A 53 29.52 -7.76 1.42
N SER A 54 28.90 -7.11 0.42
CA SER A 54 29.53 -6.01 -0.33
C SER A 54 29.96 -4.87 0.59
N GLN A 55 29.12 -4.50 1.57
CA GLN A 55 29.48 -3.49 2.57
C GLN A 55 30.69 -3.91 3.41
N SER A 56 30.71 -5.15 3.90
CA SER A 56 31.77 -5.68 4.77
C SER A 56 33.08 -6.00 4.05
N THR A 57 33.05 -6.15 2.73
CA THR A 57 34.25 -6.43 1.91
C THR A 57 34.76 -5.21 1.13
N SER A 58 34.06 -4.08 1.19
CA SER A 58 34.44 -2.81 0.54
C SER A 58 35.85 -2.33 0.95
N GLU A 59 36.55 -1.66 0.03
CA GLU A 59 37.96 -1.21 0.13
C GLU A 59 38.22 -0.29 1.34
N SER A 60 38.34 -0.89 2.51
CA SER A 60 38.86 -0.22 3.70
C SER A 60 40.33 -0.61 3.86
N PRO A 61 41.25 0.35 4.07
CA PRO A 61 42.64 0.06 4.43
C PRO A 61 42.77 -0.84 5.66
N ALA A 62 41.77 -0.83 6.55
CA ALA A 62 41.68 -1.73 7.71
C ALA A 62 41.39 -3.21 7.36
N LEU A 63 41.01 -3.50 6.11
CA LEU A 63 40.80 -4.85 5.56
C LEU A 63 41.83 -5.19 4.48
N ALA A 64 43.03 -4.60 4.52
CA ALA A 64 44.03 -4.71 3.46
C ALA A 64 44.45 -6.15 3.12
N SER A 65 44.26 -7.12 4.02
CA SER A 65 44.58 -8.52 3.76
C SER A 65 43.48 -9.23 2.97
N ASP A 66 43.82 -9.76 1.80
CA ASP A 66 42.94 -10.61 1.00
C ASP A 66 42.46 -11.86 1.75
N HIS A 67 43.26 -12.34 2.72
CA HIS A 67 42.85 -13.43 3.59
C HIS A 67 41.60 -13.08 4.41
N VAL A 68 41.59 -11.91 5.06
CA VAL A 68 40.43 -11.45 5.85
C VAL A 68 39.21 -11.25 4.96
N LYS A 69 39.39 -10.68 3.76
CA LYS A 69 38.29 -10.52 2.79
C LYS A 69 37.70 -11.87 2.37
N ASN A 70 38.56 -12.86 2.08
CA ASN A 70 38.11 -14.20 1.68
C ASN A 70 37.40 -14.94 2.82
N SER A 71 37.91 -14.83 4.06
CA SER A 71 37.23 -15.35 5.25
C SER A 71 35.83 -14.73 5.42
N ILE A 72 35.71 -13.41 5.23
CA ILE A 72 34.41 -12.72 5.29
C ILE A 72 33.47 -13.23 4.18
N LYS A 73 33.93 -13.36 2.94
CA LYS A 73 33.11 -13.93 1.85
C LYS A 73 32.60 -15.33 2.19
N GLN A 74 33.45 -16.19 2.77
CA GLN A 74 33.06 -17.53 3.19
C GLN A 74 32.01 -17.52 4.32
N ILE A 75 32.08 -16.56 5.25
CA ILE A 75 31.08 -16.35 6.30
C ILE A 75 29.70 -16.02 5.67
N TYR A 76 29.65 -15.15 4.65
CA TYR A 76 28.42 -14.81 3.95
C TYR A 76 27.90 -15.95 3.06
N GLU A 77 28.78 -16.72 2.41
CA GLU A 77 28.39 -17.92 1.66
C GLU A 77 27.74 -18.97 2.59
N THR A 78 28.30 -19.18 3.77
CA THR A 78 27.71 -20.07 4.79
C THR A 78 26.31 -19.59 5.20
N ALA A 79 26.13 -18.28 5.40
CA ALA A 79 24.84 -17.68 5.72
C ALA A 79 23.80 -17.88 4.59
N ASN A 80 24.23 -17.72 3.33
CA ASN A 80 23.38 -17.99 2.16
C ASN A 80 22.97 -19.46 2.10
N GLN A 81 23.86 -20.40 2.39
CA GLN A 81 23.54 -21.83 2.42
C GLN A 81 22.56 -22.19 3.54
N GLU A 82 22.69 -21.59 4.73
CA GLU A 82 21.70 -21.74 5.80
C GLU A 82 20.32 -21.25 5.36
N LEU A 83 20.25 -20.11 4.69
CA LEU A 83 19.00 -19.55 4.20
C LEU A 83 18.37 -20.42 3.09
N LYS A 84 19.17 -20.96 2.16
CA LYS A 84 18.74 -21.93 1.12
C LYS A 84 18.13 -23.19 1.71
N LYS A 85 18.66 -23.71 2.83
CA LYS A 85 18.10 -24.88 3.53
C LYS A 85 16.68 -24.59 4.07
N ILE A 86 16.46 -23.38 4.58
CA ILE A 86 15.13 -22.96 5.06
C ILE A 86 14.16 -22.85 3.87
N GLU A 87 14.59 -22.19 2.78
CA GLU A 87 13.78 -22.06 1.55
C GLU A 87 13.39 -23.43 0.98
N ALA A 88 14.34 -24.35 0.85
CA ALA A 88 14.09 -25.69 0.34
C ALA A 88 13.11 -26.47 1.21
N THR A 89 13.18 -26.28 2.54
CA THR A 89 12.25 -26.91 3.49
C THR A 89 10.81 -26.44 3.26
N ILE A 90 10.61 -25.13 3.11
CA ILE A 90 9.29 -24.53 2.87
C ILE A 90 8.78 -24.91 1.47
N THR A 91 9.63 -24.84 0.45
CA THR A 91 9.27 -25.16 -0.93
C THR A 91 8.87 -26.63 -1.09
N ARG A 92 9.55 -27.55 -0.38
CA ARG A 92 9.18 -28.97 -0.38
C ARG A 92 7.78 -29.24 0.16
N GLN A 93 7.29 -28.41 1.08
CA GLN A 93 5.91 -28.52 1.58
C GLN A 93 4.85 -28.11 0.54
N LEU A 94 5.27 -27.52 -0.60
CA LEU A 94 4.43 -27.04 -1.69
C LEU A 94 4.56 -27.93 -2.96
N ASN A 95 5.05 -29.17 -2.87
CA ASN A 95 5.44 -29.98 -4.04
C ASN A 95 4.39 -31.00 -4.50
N GLU A 96 3.21 -30.55 -4.93
CA GLU A 96 2.25 -31.36 -5.70
C GLU A 96 1.69 -30.54 -6.89
N PRO A 97 2.33 -30.59 -8.07
CA PRO A 97 1.91 -29.81 -9.24
C PRO A 97 0.42 -29.94 -9.55
N GLY A 98 -0.25 -28.83 -9.88
CA GLY A 98 -1.69 -28.79 -10.17
C GLY A 98 -2.60 -28.81 -8.94
N LYS A 99 -2.07 -29.06 -7.75
CA LYS A 99 -2.82 -28.94 -6.50
C LYS A 99 -2.89 -27.50 -6.04
N THR A 100 -3.88 -27.28 -5.22
CA THR A 100 -4.25 -26.01 -4.67
C THR A 100 -4.29 -26.07 -3.16
N LEU A 101 -4.00 -24.95 -2.50
CA LEU A 101 -3.81 -24.91 -1.05
C LEU A 101 -5.13 -24.76 -0.29
N SER A 102 -5.33 -25.60 0.72
CA SER A 102 -6.37 -25.46 1.73
C SER A 102 -6.11 -24.26 2.67
N GLN A 103 -7.14 -23.82 3.39
CA GLN A 103 -7.03 -22.75 4.40
C GLN A 103 -6.02 -23.07 5.51
N LYS A 104 -5.91 -24.36 5.88
CA LYS A 104 -4.95 -24.80 6.89
C LYS A 104 -3.52 -24.68 6.36
N GLU A 105 -3.28 -25.07 5.11
CA GLU A 105 -1.97 -24.94 4.45
C GLU A 105 -1.57 -23.48 4.26
N ILE A 106 -2.50 -22.62 3.82
CA ILE A 106 -2.30 -21.16 3.75
C ILE A 106 -1.91 -20.59 5.13
N LYS A 107 -2.63 -20.97 6.19
CA LYS A 107 -2.32 -20.52 7.55
C LYS A 107 -0.96 -21.02 8.04
N ASN A 108 -0.58 -22.23 7.68
CA ASN A 108 0.73 -22.81 8.02
C ASN A 108 1.86 -22.12 7.26
N LEU A 109 1.73 -21.93 5.93
CA LEU A 109 2.71 -21.21 5.12
C LEU A 109 2.93 -19.78 5.66
N LYS A 110 1.85 -19.08 6.05
CA LYS A 110 1.96 -17.78 6.71
C LYS A 110 2.82 -17.84 7.98
N LYS A 111 2.61 -18.83 8.85
CA LYS A 111 3.39 -18.98 10.10
C LYS A 111 4.85 -19.29 9.80
N GLU A 112 5.13 -20.12 8.81
CA GLU A 112 6.49 -20.42 8.36
C GLU A 112 7.20 -19.17 7.86
N LEU A 113 6.60 -18.41 6.94
CA LEU A 113 7.18 -17.15 6.45
C LEU A 113 7.40 -16.12 7.60
N GLN A 114 6.52 -16.08 8.60
CA GLN A 114 6.73 -15.25 9.80
C GLN A 114 7.91 -15.72 10.66
N ASN A 115 8.19 -17.02 10.65
CA ASN A 115 9.31 -17.61 11.35
C ASN A 115 10.64 -17.38 10.59
N VAL A 116 10.59 -17.35 9.25
CA VAL A 116 11.74 -17.00 8.40
C VAL A 116 12.33 -15.65 8.81
N GLU A 117 11.53 -14.61 9.06
CA GLU A 117 12.08 -13.31 9.53
C GLU A 117 12.95 -13.45 10.78
N LYS A 118 12.54 -14.30 11.73
CA LYS A 118 13.27 -14.51 12.98
C LYS A 118 14.53 -15.32 12.72
N GLN A 119 14.44 -16.37 11.90
CA GLN A 119 15.57 -17.20 11.51
C GLN A 119 16.60 -16.40 10.71
N THR A 120 16.19 -15.59 9.75
CA THR A 120 17.09 -14.71 9.00
C THR A 120 17.74 -13.66 9.89
N ALA A 121 17.00 -13.09 10.86
CA ALA A 121 17.62 -12.18 11.83
C ALA A 121 18.69 -12.87 12.70
N GLU A 122 18.48 -14.16 13.04
CA GLU A 122 19.48 -14.97 13.73
C GLU A 122 20.70 -15.26 12.84
N ILE A 123 20.48 -15.63 11.58
CA ILE A 123 21.54 -15.85 10.59
C ILE A 123 22.39 -14.57 10.46
N ILE A 124 21.77 -13.42 10.17
CA ILE A 124 22.46 -12.14 10.04
C ILE A 124 23.21 -11.77 11.31
N HIS A 125 22.61 -11.99 12.49
CA HIS A 125 23.30 -11.76 13.77
C HIS A 125 24.58 -12.61 13.87
N LYS A 126 24.50 -13.92 13.59
CA LYS A 126 25.68 -14.80 13.60
C LYS A 126 26.72 -14.36 12.57
N THR A 127 26.30 -14.02 11.36
CA THR A 127 27.16 -13.51 10.28
C THR A 127 27.90 -12.23 10.71
N GLN A 128 27.20 -11.27 11.33
CA GLN A 128 27.80 -10.03 11.82
C GLN A 128 28.76 -10.27 12.99
N VAL A 129 28.45 -11.20 13.90
CA VAL A 129 29.36 -11.61 14.99
C VAL A 129 30.61 -12.29 14.43
N ALA A 130 30.46 -13.19 13.46
CA ALA A 130 31.58 -13.89 12.82
C ALA A 130 32.47 -12.91 12.04
N THR A 131 31.87 -12.01 11.26
CA THR A 131 32.58 -10.95 10.52
C THR A 131 33.37 -10.06 11.47
N LEU A 132 32.73 -9.59 12.55
CA LEU A 132 33.40 -8.80 13.58
C LEU A 132 34.57 -9.57 14.22
N THR A 133 34.37 -10.86 14.49
CA THR A 133 35.41 -11.72 15.08
C THR A 133 36.60 -11.83 14.16
N GLU A 134 36.39 -12.04 12.86
CA GLU A 134 37.46 -12.16 11.88
C GLU A 134 38.25 -10.85 11.75
N ILE A 135 37.55 -9.71 11.71
CA ILE A 135 38.21 -8.40 11.71
C ILE A 135 39.01 -8.21 13.00
N ALA A 136 38.43 -8.51 14.16
CA ALA A 136 39.13 -8.36 15.44
C ALA A 136 40.36 -9.30 15.57
N LYS A 137 40.30 -10.51 14.99
CA LYS A 137 41.44 -11.45 14.95
C LYS A 137 42.62 -10.93 14.16
N SER A 138 42.39 -10.08 13.16
CA SER A 138 43.46 -9.42 12.42
C SER A 138 44.24 -8.40 13.26
N GLN A 139 43.69 -7.99 14.40
CA GLN A 139 44.26 -6.98 15.30
C GLN A 139 45.04 -7.60 16.47
N VAL A 140 45.11 -8.93 16.58
CA VAL A 140 45.76 -9.64 17.68
C VAL A 140 46.65 -10.77 17.17
N THR A 141 47.65 -11.14 17.98
CA THR A 141 48.53 -12.29 17.72
C THR A 141 47.76 -13.61 17.82
N MET A 142 48.30 -14.68 17.21
CA MET A 142 47.59 -15.97 17.11
C MET A 142 47.24 -16.57 18.48
N ASP A 143 48.14 -16.47 19.45
CA ASP A 143 47.97 -16.96 20.83
C ASP A 143 46.79 -16.28 21.56
N LYS A 144 46.43 -15.06 21.16
CA LYS A 144 45.35 -14.28 21.80
C LYS A 144 43.97 -14.52 21.18
N ARG A 145 43.89 -15.16 20.00
CA ARG A 145 42.63 -15.32 19.25
C ARG A 145 41.56 -16.10 20.01
N ALA A 146 41.92 -17.16 20.73
CA ALA A 146 40.96 -17.95 21.51
C ALA A 146 40.29 -17.13 22.63
N SER A 147 41.09 -16.31 23.34
CA SER A 147 40.57 -15.42 24.39
C SER A 147 39.63 -14.34 23.83
N LEU A 148 39.96 -13.82 22.65
CA LEU A 148 39.13 -12.87 21.91
C LEU A 148 37.79 -13.50 21.51
N GLU A 149 37.77 -14.72 20.98
CA GLU A 149 36.52 -15.40 20.61
C GLU A 149 35.58 -15.58 21.81
N VAL A 150 36.13 -16.02 22.95
CA VAL A 150 35.36 -16.15 24.20
C VAL A 150 34.81 -14.79 24.64
N TYR A 151 35.62 -13.74 24.52
CA TYR A 151 35.20 -12.38 24.84
C TYR A 151 34.03 -11.94 23.95
N ILE A 152 34.19 -12.02 22.64
CA ILE A 152 33.15 -11.60 21.68
C ILE A 152 31.86 -12.38 21.91
N LYS A 153 31.93 -13.71 21.98
CA LYS A 153 30.76 -14.58 22.23
C LYS A 153 30.03 -14.19 23.52
N THR A 154 30.77 -13.88 24.58
CA THR A 154 30.18 -13.48 25.87
C THR A 154 29.52 -12.11 25.78
N ILE A 155 30.17 -11.13 25.14
CA ILE A 155 29.65 -9.76 25.02
C ILE A 155 28.41 -9.71 24.12
N THR A 156 28.38 -10.47 23.02
CA THR A 156 27.26 -10.47 22.07
C THR A 156 26.07 -11.27 22.57
N ALA A 157 26.27 -12.28 23.43
CA ALA A 157 25.19 -12.97 24.13
C ALA A 157 24.50 -12.09 25.19
N GLY A 158 25.21 -11.09 25.74
CA GLY A 158 24.68 -10.17 26.74
C GLY A 158 24.53 -10.79 28.15
N GLY A 159 23.65 -10.20 28.97
CA GLY A 159 23.38 -10.67 30.33
C GLY A 159 24.45 -10.32 31.37
N TRP A 160 24.37 -10.96 32.53
CA TRP A 160 25.23 -10.65 33.69
C TRP A 160 26.71 -10.96 33.44
N LYS A 161 27.01 -12.08 32.78
CA LYS A 161 28.39 -12.45 32.40
C LYS A 161 29.02 -11.40 31.48
N ALA A 162 28.28 -10.87 30.51
CA ALA A 162 28.76 -9.79 29.65
C ALA A 162 29.05 -8.49 30.44
N LYS A 163 28.20 -8.14 31.41
CA LYS A 163 28.42 -6.97 32.28
C LYS A 163 29.71 -7.11 33.09
N ILE A 164 29.92 -8.27 33.72
CA ILE A 164 31.16 -8.57 34.46
C ILE A 164 32.36 -8.47 33.52
N LEU A 165 32.29 -9.09 32.35
CA LEU A 165 33.43 -9.13 31.44
C LEU A 165 33.79 -7.74 30.89
N LYS A 166 32.79 -6.89 30.64
CA LYS A 166 33.01 -5.46 30.32
C LYS A 166 33.70 -4.73 31.47
N ALA A 167 33.21 -4.90 32.70
CA ALA A 167 33.84 -4.30 33.88
C ALA A 167 35.31 -4.73 34.04
N LYS A 168 35.59 -6.03 33.89
CA LYS A 168 36.96 -6.57 33.90
C LYS A 168 37.84 -5.95 32.81
N SER A 169 37.29 -5.69 31.62
CA SER A 169 38.04 -5.07 30.53
C SER A 169 38.42 -3.60 30.76
N HIS A 170 37.92 -2.94 31.81
CA HIS A 170 38.38 -1.60 32.22
C HIS A 170 39.56 -1.63 33.20
N LEU A 171 40.02 -2.82 33.60
CA LEU A 171 41.08 -3.03 34.58
C LEU A 171 42.28 -3.73 33.90
N PRO A 172 43.07 -3.01 33.07
CA PRO A 172 44.12 -3.61 32.24
C PRO A 172 45.20 -4.33 33.05
N PHE A 173 45.48 -3.85 34.26
CA PHE A 173 46.47 -4.46 35.16
C PHE A 173 46.04 -5.85 35.67
N PHE A 174 44.75 -6.03 35.96
CA PHE A 174 44.22 -7.26 36.55
C PHE A 174 43.73 -8.26 35.49
N PHE A 175 43.33 -7.78 34.31
CA PHE A 175 42.79 -8.61 33.23
C PHE A 175 43.31 -8.18 31.86
N PRO A 176 44.63 -8.30 31.59
CA PRO A 176 45.25 -7.80 30.36
C PRO A 176 44.63 -8.44 29.09
N GLY A 177 44.37 -9.74 29.10
CA GLY A 177 43.72 -10.42 27.97
C GLY A 177 42.28 -9.94 27.69
N ALA A 178 41.51 -9.61 28.74
CA ALA A 178 40.16 -9.06 28.57
C ALA A 178 40.19 -7.62 28.06
N TYR A 179 41.20 -6.83 28.46
CA TYR A 179 41.43 -5.48 27.96
C TYR A 179 41.81 -5.48 26.48
N GLU A 180 42.78 -6.31 26.08
CA GLU A 180 43.20 -6.44 24.68
C GLU A 180 42.07 -6.96 23.78
N ALA A 181 41.32 -7.96 24.24
CA ALA A 181 40.16 -8.47 23.51
C ALA A 181 39.07 -7.39 23.34
N SER A 182 38.84 -6.56 24.37
CA SER A 182 37.93 -5.42 24.32
C SER A 182 38.39 -4.36 23.31
N LYS A 183 39.69 -4.05 23.27
CA LYS A 183 40.27 -3.11 22.30
C LYS A 183 40.13 -3.62 20.86
N ALA A 184 40.45 -4.89 20.62
CA ALA A 184 40.30 -5.52 19.30
C ALA A 184 38.82 -5.57 18.86
N PHE A 185 37.92 -5.93 19.77
CA PHE A 185 36.47 -5.88 19.54
C PHE A 185 35.98 -4.47 19.19
N LYS A 186 36.42 -3.45 19.94
CA LYS A 186 36.07 -2.05 19.69
C LYS A 186 36.55 -1.59 18.32
N THR A 187 37.80 -1.90 17.98
CA THR A 187 38.41 -1.56 16.67
C THR A 187 37.67 -2.24 15.52
N GLY A 188 37.33 -3.53 15.64
CA GLY A 188 36.56 -4.25 14.63
C GLY A 188 35.15 -3.68 14.47
N LYS A 189 34.51 -3.29 15.57
CA LYS A 189 33.20 -2.65 15.56
C LYS A 189 33.25 -1.29 14.86
N GLU A 190 34.22 -0.45 15.22
CA GLU A 190 34.44 0.86 14.59
C GLU A 190 34.74 0.72 13.08
N THR A 191 35.44 -0.33 12.69
CA THR A 191 35.70 -0.65 11.27
C THR A 191 34.41 -0.95 10.52
N LEU A 192 33.54 -1.81 11.05
CA LEU A 192 32.23 -2.13 10.44
C LEU A 192 31.30 -0.92 10.42
N GLU A 193 31.30 -0.10 11.48
CA GLU A 193 30.57 1.16 11.53
C GLU A 193 31.10 2.16 10.48
N ALA A 194 32.41 2.27 10.32
CA ALA A 194 33.01 3.12 9.29
C ALA A 194 32.67 2.63 7.88
N GLN A 195 32.69 1.32 7.62
CA GLN A 195 32.26 0.75 6.33
C GLN A 195 30.79 1.03 6.03
N SER A 196 29.92 1.04 7.06
CA SER A 196 28.52 1.43 6.87
C SER A 196 28.35 2.90 6.46
N ARG A 197 29.39 3.74 6.64
CA ARG A 197 29.39 5.19 6.32
C ARG A 197 30.19 5.56 5.07
N LYS A 198 31.25 4.82 4.71
CA LYS A 198 32.27 5.22 3.72
C LYS A 198 31.82 5.40 2.27
N SER A 199 30.74 4.75 1.81
CA SER A 199 30.45 4.69 0.37
C SER A 199 29.53 5.79 -0.16
N PHE A 200 29.30 6.87 0.59
CA PHE A 200 28.49 8.00 0.10
C PHE A 200 29.33 9.09 -0.57
N ASP A 201 30.64 9.15 -0.28
CA ASP A 201 31.53 10.22 -0.80
C ASP A 201 31.92 10.04 -2.28
N ASN A 202 31.84 8.82 -2.81
CA ASN A 202 32.21 8.49 -4.19
C ASN A 202 31.04 8.61 -5.19
N LEU A 203 29.86 9.10 -4.77
CA LEU A 203 28.70 9.33 -5.64
C LEU A 203 28.69 10.73 -6.27
N LYS A 204 29.82 11.46 -6.23
CA LYS A 204 30.04 12.73 -6.94
C LYS A 204 30.19 12.48 -8.44
N GLY A 205 29.08 12.18 -9.11
CA GLY A 205 29.08 11.91 -10.55
C GLY A 205 27.73 11.42 -11.06
N ALA A 206 26.68 12.22 -10.89
CA ALA A 206 25.41 12.04 -11.61
C ALA A 206 24.65 13.38 -11.62
N ASP A 207 24.82 14.15 -12.69
CA ASP A 207 24.09 15.39 -12.98
C ASP A 207 22.62 15.15 -13.40
N GLN A 208 21.99 14.07 -12.94
CA GLN A 208 20.58 13.81 -13.21
C GLN A 208 19.84 13.41 -11.94
N LEU A 209 19.15 14.43 -11.40
CA LEU A 209 17.92 14.41 -10.61
C LEU A 209 17.65 13.24 -9.64
N THR A 210 17.50 13.58 -8.35
CA THR A 210 16.25 13.38 -7.57
C THR A 210 16.45 13.86 -6.13
N SER A 211 15.35 14.05 -5.40
CA SER A 211 15.18 14.31 -3.95
C SER A 211 16.14 13.52 -3.01
N HIS A 212 16.80 12.47 -3.50
CA HIS A 212 17.88 11.75 -2.82
C HIS A 212 19.11 12.60 -2.45
N GLN A 213 19.41 13.70 -3.16
CA GLN A 213 20.54 14.58 -2.79
C GLN A 213 20.27 15.42 -1.52
N ALA A 214 19.00 15.72 -1.21
CA ALA A 214 18.63 16.35 0.06
C ALA A 214 18.79 15.38 1.25
N ILE A 215 18.50 14.09 1.02
CA ILE A 215 18.74 13.02 1.99
C ILE A 215 20.26 12.89 2.27
N GLN A 216 21.12 13.01 1.25
CA GLN A 216 22.58 13.06 1.43
C GLN A 216 23.04 14.26 2.28
N LYS A 217 22.40 15.43 2.14
CA LYS A 217 22.67 16.61 2.97
C LYS A 217 22.22 16.39 4.43
N GLU A 218 21.06 15.77 4.66
CA GLU A 218 20.60 15.32 5.99
C GLU A 218 21.54 14.29 6.64
N PHE A 219 22.17 13.42 5.83
CA PHE A 219 23.19 12.47 6.31
C PHE A 219 24.47 13.14 6.81
N ALA A 220 24.79 14.35 6.33
CA ALA A 220 25.96 15.11 6.75
C ALA A 220 25.69 16.00 7.97
N THR A 221 24.45 16.49 8.15
CA THR A 221 24.15 17.51 9.18
C THR A 221 23.18 17.07 10.29
N ASP A 222 22.33 16.05 10.13
CA ASP A 222 21.36 15.60 11.16
C ASP A 222 21.07 14.08 11.16
N ALA A 223 22.12 13.27 10.97
CA ALA A 223 22.07 11.85 10.62
C ALA A 223 21.29 10.91 11.57
N VAL A 224 21.16 11.23 12.87
CA VAL A 224 20.67 10.25 13.87
C VAL A 224 19.15 10.04 13.77
N LYS A 225 18.37 11.11 13.54
CA LYS A 225 16.89 11.03 13.52
C LYS A 225 16.40 10.35 12.23
N ALA A 226 16.98 10.70 11.08
CA ALA A 226 16.68 10.08 9.78
C ALA A 226 17.05 8.58 9.74
N LEU A 227 18.21 8.19 10.26
CA LEU A 227 18.61 6.79 10.40
C LEU A 227 17.70 6.01 11.35
N SER A 228 17.28 6.63 12.46
CA SER A 228 16.37 6.00 13.42
C SER A 228 15.02 5.66 12.78
N LYS A 229 14.50 6.55 11.91
CA LYS A 229 13.27 6.33 11.15
C LYS A 229 13.42 5.14 10.21
N ARG A 230 14.53 5.04 9.47
CA ARG A 230 14.81 3.95 8.51
C ARG A 230 15.32 2.65 9.14
N ALA A 231 15.27 2.52 10.46
CA ALA A 231 15.85 1.41 11.21
C ALA A 231 17.33 1.16 10.89
N GLY A 232 18.06 2.18 10.42
CA GLY A 232 19.44 2.07 9.99
C GLY A 232 19.64 1.36 8.65
N VAL A 233 18.68 1.47 7.71
CA VAL A 233 18.81 1.00 6.33
C VAL A 233 18.68 2.17 5.36
N VAL A 234 19.58 2.25 4.39
CA VAL A 234 19.60 3.31 3.38
C VAL A 234 19.73 2.65 2.02
N ALA A 235 19.04 3.21 1.03
CA ALA A 235 19.03 2.68 -0.31
C ALA A 235 19.17 3.81 -1.33
N HIS A 236 20.00 3.61 -2.35
CA HIS A 236 20.25 4.54 -3.45
C HIS A 236 20.49 3.75 -4.74
N GLY A 237 19.55 3.86 -5.68
CA GLY A 237 19.51 2.98 -6.86
C GLY A 237 19.50 1.52 -6.43
N ASP A 238 20.46 0.73 -6.94
CA ASP A 238 20.62 -0.69 -6.56
C ASP A 238 21.48 -0.92 -5.31
N ALA A 239 22.06 0.14 -4.72
CA ALA A 239 22.96 0.03 -3.58
C ALA A 239 22.22 0.20 -2.25
N PHE A 240 22.42 -0.76 -1.33
CA PHE A 240 21.89 -0.73 0.03
C PHE A 240 23.00 -0.68 1.07
N ARG A 241 22.75 0.03 2.17
CA ARG A 241 23.63 0.13 3.33
C ARG A 241 22.89 -0.05 4.64
N PHE A 242 23.58 -0.63 5.60
CA PHE A 242 23.05 -1.03 6.89
C PHE A 242 23.94 -0.55 8.00
N SER A 243 23.37 0.17 8.97
CA SER A 243 24.06 0.44 10.23
C SER A 243 24.43 -0.88 10.90
N PHE A 244 25.67 -1.01 11.34
CA PHE A 244 26.09 -2.19 12.08
C PHE A 244 25.25 -2.36 13.36
N ASN A 245 24.76 -3.58 13.60
CA ASN A 245 23.96 -3.89 14.78
C ASN A 245 24.23 -5.32 15.23
N LEU A 246 24.05 -5.60 16.53
CA LEU A 246 24.12 -6.97 17.06
C LEU A 246 22.83 -7.37 17.78
N ASP A 247 21.89 -6.43 17.94
CA ASP A 247 20.58 -6.70 18.53
C ASP A 247 19.64 -7.30 17.48
N ARG A 248 19.18 -8.53 17.73
CA ARG A 248 18.30 -9.29 16.83
C ARG A 248 16.97 -8.58 16.55
N LYS A 249 16.42 -7.84 17.52
CA LYS A 249 15.18 -7.08 17.31
C LYS A 249 15.45 -5.90 16.36
N LYS A 250 16.60 -5.23 16.48
CA LYS A 250 17.01 -4.17 15.55
C LYS A 250 17.31 -4.72 14.15
N ILE A 251 18.01 -5.85 14.04
CA ILE A 251 18.25 -6.54 12.77
C ILE A 251 16.91 -6.92 12.10
N ARG A 252 15.94 -7.44 12.86
CA ARG A 252 14.61 -7.73 12.31
C ARG A 252 13.90 -6.47 11.79
N LYS A 253 14.06 -5.31 12.44
CA LYS A 253 13.56 -4.03 11.92
C LYS A 253 14.30 -3.61 10.65
N GLN A 254 15.61 -3.87 10.55
CA GLN A 254 16.39 -3.64 9.33
C GLN A 254 15.88 -4.50 8.17
N ILE A 255 15.61 -5.78 8.37
CA ILE A 255 15.02 -6.66 7.35
C ILE A 255 13.71 -6.06 6.80
N LYS A 256 12.81 -5.62 7.69
CA LYS A 256 11.52 -5.02 7.27
C LYS A 256 11.71 -3.69 6.52
N SER A 257 12.63 -2.85 6.99
CA SER A 257 12.98 -1.60 6.33
C SER A 257 13.58 -1.83 4.94
N PHE A 258 14.47 -2.82 4.83
CA PHE A 258 15.07 -3.23 3.57
C PHE A 258 14.04 -3.76 2.59
N HIS A 259 13.14 -4.67 3.00
CA HIS A 259 12.05 -5.15 2.11
C HIS A 259 11.21 -4.01 1.57
N ALA A 260 10.84 -3.05 2.43
CA ALA A 260 10.07 -1.88 2.03
C ALA A 260 10.80 -0.99 1.02
N GLN A 261 12.08 -0.72 1.24
CA GLN A 261 12.91 0.09 0.34
C GLN A 261 13.19 -0.64 -0.98
N ASN A 262 13.50 -1.95 -0.92
CA ASN A 262 13.76 -2.79 -2.08
C ASN A 262 12.54 -2.84 -3.04
N ILE A 263 11.33 -3.03 -2.51
CA ILE A 263 10.08 -2.99 -3.29
C ILE A 263 9.76 -1.56 -3.78
N SER A 264 10.20 -0.52 -3.08
CA SER A 264 9.96 0.85 -3.52
C SER A 264 10.91 1.27 -4.64
N GLN A 265 12.15 0.78 -4.65
CA GLN A 265 13.20 1.22 -5.58
C GLN A 265 13.37 0.33 -6.80
N LYS A 266 13.29 -0.99 -6.65
CA LYS A 266 13.52 -1.93 -7.77
C LYS A 266 12.27 -2.20 -8.61
N THR A 267 11.09 -1.94 -8.07
CA THR A 267 9.83 -2.17 -8.81
C THR A 267 9.49 -0.91 -9.60
N GLU A 268 9.87 -0.88 -10.88
CA GLU A 268 9.35 0.09 -11.83
C GLU A 268 7.82 -0.01 -11.87
N ARG A 269 7.11 1.11 -11.66
CA ARG A 269 5.64 1.14 -11.72
C ARG A 269 5.22 1.76 -13.04
N LYS A 270 4.71 0.92 -13.93
CA LYS A 270 4.13 1.31 -15.22
C LYS A 270 2.62 1.47 -15.13
N THR A 271 2.05 2.12 -16.13
CA THR A 271 0.60 2.13 -16.33
C THR A 271 0.08 0.70 -16.44
N ILE A 272 -0.92 0.36 -15.61
CA ILE A 272 -1.66 -0.89 -15.72
C ILE A 272 -2.90 -0.61 -16.55
N GLU A 273 -3.06 -1.34 -17.66
CA GLU A 273 -4.20 -1.20 -18.56
C GLU A 273 -4.77 -2.58 -18.86
N HIS A 274 -6.09 -2.73 -18.73
CA HIS A 274 -6.79 -3.95 -19.10
C HIS A 274 -8.03 -3.63 -19.93
N ALA A 275 -8.17 -4.34 -21.05
CA ALA A 275 -9.42 -4.40 -21.80
C ALA A 275 -10.27 -5.54 -21.23
N ILE A 276 -11.43 -5.20 -20.68
CA ILE A 276 -12.34 -6.13 -20.01
C ILE A 276 -13.60 -6.27 -20.85
N THR A 277 -14.07 -7.51 -20.99
CA THR A 277 -15.38 -7.80 -21.60
C THR A 277 -16.44 -7.79 -20.51
N GLN A 278 -17.47 -6.96 -20.65
CA GLN A 278 -18.55 -6.93 -19.66
C GLN A 278 -19.34 -8.25 -19.65
N PRO A 279 -19.69 -8.81 -18.48
CA PRO A 279 -20.23 -10.16 -18.37
C PRO A 279 -21.73 -10.34 -18.71
N VAL A 280 -22.43 -9.36 -19.31
CA VAL A 280 -23.91 -9.39 -19.47
C VAL A 280 -24.37 -9.06 -20.89
N SER A 281 -25.65 -9.34 -21.20
CA SER A 281 -26.40 -9.28 -22.48
C SER A 281 -26.22 -8.05 -23.41
N LYS A 282 -25.50 -7.00 -22.98
CA LYS A 282 -24.92 -5.97 -23.87
C LYS A 282 -23.40 -6.02 -23.75
N PRO A 283 -22.73 -7.02 -24.35
CA PRO A 283 -21.29 -7.14 -24.28
C PRO A 283 -20.64 -5.91 -24.91
N GLY A 284 -19.92 -5.15 -24.10
CA GLY A 284 -19.09 -4.03 -24.53
C GLY A 284 -17.68 -4.21 -24.00
N LYS A 285 -16.68 -3.78 -24.78
CA LYS A 285 -15.31 -3.72 -24.31
C LYS A 285 -15.10 -2.43 -23.55
N VAL A 286 -14.55 -2.53 -22.35
CA VAL A 286 -14.18 -1.37 -21.54
C VAL A 286 -12.71 -1.45 -21.20
N THR A 287 -12.07 -0.29 -21.05
CA THR A 287 -10.66 -0.22 -20.67
C THR A 287 -10.57 0.39 -19.28
N THR A 288 -9.96 -0.34 -18.36
CA THR A 288 -9.58 0.16 -17.03
C THR A 288 -8.11 0.55 -17.06
N THR A 289 -7.78 1.65 -16.41
CA THR A 289 -6.40 2.12 -16.28
C THR A 289 -6.06 2.45 -14.84
N ILE A 290 -4.81 2.19 -14.44
CA ILE A 290 -4.19 2.71 -13.22
C ILE A 290 -2.83 3.28 -13.61
N VAL A 291 -2.71 4.60 -13.57
CA VAL A 291 -1.48 5.34 -13.91
C VAL A 291 -0.80 5.78 -12.60
N PRO A 292 0.35 5.21 -12.23
CA PRO A 292 1.05 5.56 -11.00
C PRO A 292 1.47 7.04 -11.01
N LEU A 293 1.39 7.70 -9.86
CA LEU A 293 1.83 9.09 -9.71
C LEU A 293 3.37 9.17 -9.69
N ASN A 294 3.97 9.06 -10.86
CA ASN A 294 5.42 9.04 -11.09
C ASN A 294 5.72 9.57 -12.52
N SER A 295 6.84 9.21 -13.13
CA SER A 295 7.15 9.59 -14.53
C SER A 295 6.09 9.16 -15.56
N GLU A 296 5.34 8.08 -15.32
CA GLU A 296 4.27 7.63 -16.21
C GLU A 296 3.07 8.58 -16.17
N PHE A 297 2.72 9.10 -15.00
CA PHE A 297 1.69 10.13 -14.89
C PHE A 297 2.10 11.36 -15.68
N ASP A 298 3.32 11.87 -15.47
CA ASP A 298 3.84 13.01 -16.20
C ASP A 298 3.73 12.79 -17.73
N LYS A 299 4.22 11.63 -18.21
CA LYS A 299 4.15 11.24 -19.62
C LYS A 299 2.72 11.18 -20.15
N SER A 300 1.81 10.54 -19.41
CA SER A 300 0.39 10.42 -19.79
C SER A 300 -0.35 11.75 -19.88
N LYS A 301 0.17 12.80 -19.23
CA LYS A 301 -0.38 14.14 -19.22
C LYS A 301 0.38 15.11 -20.12
N GLY A 302 1.40 14.63 -20.83
CA GLY A 302 2.24 15.47 -21.69
C GLY A 302 3.00 16.56 -20.93
N ILE A 303 3.25 16.36 -19.63
CA ILE A 303 4.05 17.28 -18.81
C ILE A 303 5.41 16.67 -18.52
N THR A 304 6.40 17.51 -18.26
CA THR A 304 7.77 17.05 -18.01
C THR A 304 8.14 17.22 -16.55
N SER A 305 8.44 16.10 -15.89
CA SER A 305 9.20 16.05 -14.64
C SER A 305 8.56 16.86 -13.49
N VAL A 306 7.28 16.61 -13.19
CA VAL A 306 6.68 17.02 -11.91
C VAL A 306 6.82 15.85 -10.94
N PHE A 307 6.11 14.76 -11.21
CA PHE A 307 6.13 13.59 -10.35
C PHE A 307 7.33 12.68 -10.60
N GLY A 308 7.90 12.68 -11.80
CA GLY A 308 9.16 11.99 -12.09
C GLY A 308 10.33 12.51 -11.23
N ARG A 309 10.35 13.78 -10.83
CA ARG A 309 11.41 14.35 -9.96
C ARG A 309 11.24 13.96 -8.50
N ILE A 310 10.00 13.78 -8.06
CA ILE A 310 9.66 13.42 -6.68
C ILE A 310 9.79 11.91 -6.49
N PHE A 311 9.29 11.15 -7.46
CA PHE A 311 9.00 9.72 -7.33
C PHE A 311 9.78 8.80 -8.27
N GLY A 312 10.54 9.35 -9.23
CA GLY A 312 11.26 8.57 -10.25
C GLY A 312 10.31 7.76 -11.14
N SER A 313 10.81 6.63 -11.66
CA SER A 313 10.00 5.62 -12.38
C SER A 313 9.39 4.58 -11.45
N ALA A 314 9.93 4.43 -10.24
CA ALA A 314 9.46 3.42 -9.32
C ALA A 314 8.20 3.87 -8.57
N GLY A 315 8.06 5.13 -8.16
CA GLY A 315 6.97 5.53 -7.26
C GLY A 315 7.20 5.08 -5.80
N LEU A 316 6.26 5.37 -4.90
CA LEU A 316 6.36 4.98 -3.48
C LEU A 316 5.38 3.88 -3.09
N SER A 317 5.94 2.75 -2.64
CA SER A 317 5.13 1.66 -2.07
C SER A 317 4.41 2.10 -0.80
N SER A 318 3.27 1.49 -0.55
CA SER A 318 2.56 1.55 0.74
C SER A 318 3.38 1.08 1.95
N MET A 319 4.50 0.38 1.73
CA MET A 319 5.45 0.00 2.78
C MET A 319 6.50 1.08 3.06
N ASN A 320 6.55 2.14 2.24
CA ASN A 320 7.37 3.30 2.55
C ASN A 320 6.92 3.89 3.89
N ARG A 321 7.90 4.20 4.71
CA ARG A 321 7.76 4.57 6.12
C ARG A 321 8.47 5.88 6.45
N PHE A 322 9.14 6.48 5.48
CA PHE A 322 10.27 7.37 5.76
C PHE A 322 10.18 8.72 5.07
N GLU A 323 9.50 8.80 3.93
CA GLU A 323 9.43 10.01 3.14
C GLU A 323 8.09 10.71 3.33
N PRO A 324 8.07 12.05 3.42
CA PRO A 324 6.87 12.84 3.67
C PRO A 324 6.03 13.05 2.39
N HIS A 325 6.07 12.10 1.47
CA HIS A 325 5.38 12.19 0.18
C HIS A 325 4.15 11.28 0.15
N VAL A 326 3.20 11.59 -0.73
CA VAL A 326 2.00 10.77 -0.90
C VAL A 326 2.40 9.38 -1.38
N ILE A 327 2.04 8.36 -0.60
CA ILE A 327 2.37 6.97 -0.94
C ILE A 327 1.22 6.29 -1.67
N ASN A 328 1.57 5.38 -2.56
CA ASN A 328 0.63 4.54 -3.29
C ASN A 328 -0.46 5.35 -4.03
N ALA A 329 -0.05 6.50 -4.58
CA ALA A 329 -0.90 7.39 -5.35
C ALA A 329 -0.91 7.00 -6.84
N ALA A 330 -2.09 7.05 -7.44
CA ALA A 330 -2.30 6.83 -8.87
C ALA A 330 -3.57 7.53 -9.35
N GLU A 331 -3.61 7.85 -10.64
CA GLU A 331 -4.86 8.07 -11.34
C GLU A 331 -5.48 6.72 -11.71
N THR A 332 -6.78 6.59 -11.53
CA THR A 332 -7.56 5.46 -12.01
C THR A 332 -8.58 5.95 -13.03
N GLY A 333 -8.83 5.15 -14.06
CA GLY A 333 -9.72 5.48 -15.16
C GLY A 333 -10.57 4.31 -15.62
N LEU A 334 -11.71 4.65 -16.24
CA LEU A 334 -12.58 3.73 -16.96
C LEU A 334 -13.06 4.41 -18.24
N THR A 335 -12.77 3.78 -19.38
CA THR A 335 -13.23 4.23 -20.69
C THR A 335 -14.03 3.14 -21.40
N LYS A 336 -14.93 3.56 -22.28
CA LYS A 336 -15.71 2.69 -23.16
C LYS A 336 -15.86 3.39 -24.50
N ASP A 337 -15.49 2.71 -25.59
CA ASP A 337 -15.58 3.26 -26.95
C ASP A 337 -14.89 4.64 -27.08
N GLY A 338 -13.73 4.82 -26.45
CA GLY A 338 -12.98 6.08 -26.41
C GLY A 338 -13.56 7.16 -25.49
N LYS A 339 -14.77 6.96 -24.93
CA LYS A 339 -15.39 7.89 -23.97
C LYS A 339 -14.94 7.59 -22.55
N LEU A 340 -14.48 8.63 -21.84
CA LEU A 340 -14.21 8.57 -20.41
C LEU A 340 -15.52 8.46 -19.62
N LEU A 341 -15.68 7.37 -18.88
CA LEU A 341 -16.84 7.16 -18.01
C LEU A 341 -16.55 7.55 -16.55
N PHE A 342 -15.32 7.34 -16.09
CA PHE A 342 -14.89 7.71 -14.74
C PHE A 342 -13.39 7.97 -14.69
N THR A 343 -12.98 8.96 -13.89
CA THR A 343 -11.60 9.11 -13.44
C THR A 343 -11.53 9.61 -11.99
N GLY A 344 -10.46 9.28 -11.29
CA GLY A 344 -10.19 9.77 -9.94
C GLY A 344 -8.78 9.45 -9.48
N LEU A 345 -8.39 10.04 -8.36
CA LEU A 345 -7.08 9.79 -7.75
C LEU A 345 -7.22 8.82 -6.57
N ARG A 346 -6.54 7.68 -6.64
CA ARG A 346 -6.43 6.75 -5.52
C ARG A 346 -5.14 6.98 -4.77
N HIS A 347 -5.14 6.93 -3.44
CA HIS A 347 -3.93 7.11 -2.63
C HIS A 347 -4.01 6.39 -1.28
N ALA A 348 -2.90 6.37 -0.52
CA ALA A 348 -2.95 6.05 0.91
C ALA A 348 -3.25 7.30 1.75
N ILE A 349 -3.64 7.11 3.02
CA ILE A 349 -3.98 8.22 3.92
C ILE A 349 -2.87 9.27 4.01
N LEU A 350 -3.25 10.55 3.92
CA LEU A 350 -2.35 11.71 3.98
C LEU A 350 -1.93 11.97 5.44
N SER A 351 -1.14 11.05 5.99
CA SER A 351 -0.60 11.13 7.35
C SER A 351 0.68 10.31 7.46
N SER A 352 1.70 10.89 8.09
CA SER A 352 2.96 10.19 8.38
C SER A 352 2.77 9.23 9.55
N LYS A 353 2.43 7.98 9.24
CA LYS A 353 1.91 6.96 10.17
C LYS A 353 2.84 6.60 11.34
N LEU A 354 4.14 6.81 11.14
CA LEU A 354 5.19 6.48 12.12
C LEU A 354 5.78 7.72 12.77
N GLU A 355 5.41 8.91 12.33
CA GLU A 355 5.85 10.14 12.96
C GLU A 355 5.04 10.39 14.24
N LYS A 356 5.75 10.39 15.37
CA LYS A 356 5.16 10.60 16.69
C LYS A 356 4.99 12.08 17.00
N ASP A 357 5.86 12.92 16.44
CA ASP A 357 5.81 14.37 16.56
C ASP A 357 4.56 14.93 15.83
N PRO A 358 3.59 15.51 16.55
CA PRO A 358 2.37 16.02 15.92
C PRO A 358 2.59 17.17 14.94
N GLU A 359 3.57 18.05 15.18
CA GLU A 359 3.81 19.23 14.34
C GLU A 359 4.44 18.81 13.01
N LEU A 360 5.52 18.04 13.08
CA LEU A 360 6.15 17.46 11.90
C LEU A 360 5.19 16.55 11.12
N ARG A 361 4.30 15.83 11.82
CA ARG A 361 3.26 15.04 11.15
C ARG A 361 2.25 15.92 10.41
N ALA A 362 1.84 17.05 10.97
CA ALA A 362 0.94 17.99 10.31
C ALA A 362 1.59 18.62 9.06
N GLU A 363 2.86 19.03 9.17
CA GLU A 363 3.65 19.54 8.04
C GLU A 363 3.74 18.50 6.91
N ASN A 364 4.16 17.28 7.23
CA ASN A 364 4.23 16.18 6.26
C ASN A 364 2.87 15.92 5.61
N SER A 365 1.79 15.93 6.39
CA SER A 365 0.44 15.67 5.87
C SER A 365 0.00 16.77 4.89
N ARG A 366 0.34 18.03 5.17
CA ARG A 366 0.10 19.16 4.26
C ARG A 366 0.91 19.03 2.96
N ALA A 367 2.17 18.60 3.03
CA ALA A 367 3.00 18.35 1.85
C ALA A 367 2.37 17.25 0.95
N MET A 368 2.00 16.11 1.54
CA MET A 368 1.31 15.02 0.82
C MET A 368 -0.02 15.48 0.19
N ALA A 369 -0.78 16.32 0.90
CA ALA A 369 -2.01 16.90 0.36
C ALA A 369 -1.75 17.83 -0.82
N LYS A 370 -0.68 18.63 -0.77
CA LYS A 370 -0.29 19.51 -1.88
C LYS A 370 0.08 18.71 -3.12
N GLU A 371 0.85 17.62 -2.97
CA GLU A 371 1.20 16.72 -4.07
C GLU A 371 -0.04 16.08 -4.71
N LEU A 372 -0.98 15.59 -3.90
CA LEU A 372 -2.24 15.01 -4.39
C LEU A 372 -3.10 16.05 -5.15
N VAL A 373 -3.23 17.27 -4.60
CA VAL A 373 -3.99 18.34 -5.26
C VAL A 373 -3.29 18.79 -6.54
N GLN A 374 -1.96 18.85 -6.57
CA GLN A 374 -1.20 19.15 -7.79
C GLN A 374 -1.50 18.13 -8.90
N ALA A 375 -1.61 16.84 -8.56
CA ALA A 375 -2.03 15.81 -9.50
C ALA A 375 -3.44 16.06 -10.04
N ALA A 376 -4.37 16.51 -9.19
CA ALA A 376 -5.74 16.87 -9.58
C ALA A 376 -5.78 18.09 -10.51
N VAL A 377 -4.95 19.10 -10.24
CA VAL A 377 -4.78 20.27 -11.12
C VAL A 377 -4.27 19.85 -12.49
N ILE A 378 -3.22 19.02 -12.55
CA ILE A 378 -2.70 18.50 -13.82
C ILE A 378 -3.76 17.69 -14.56
N GLN A 379 -4.52 16.85 -13.85
CA GLN A 379 -5.64 16.09 -14.41
C GLN A 379 -6.74 17.01 -14.96
N GLN A 380 -7.01 18.14 -14.32
CA GLN A 380 -7.99 19.13 -14.80
C GLN A 380 -7.53 19.77 -16.10
N ILE A 381 -6.30 20.28 -16.13
CA ILE A 381 -5.72 20.96 -17.30
C ILE A 381 -5.66 20.00 -18.49
N SER A 382 -5.18 18.78 -18.26
CA SER A 382 -5.07 17.75 -19.31
C SER A 382 -6.43 17.35 -19.87
N GLY A 383 -7.47 17.29 -19.03
CA GLY A 383 -8.83 16.99 -19.45
C GLY A 383 -9.50 18.08 -20.29
N GLN A 384 -8.96 19.31 -20.29
CA GLN A 384 -9.42 20.44 -21.08
C GLN A 384 -8.62 20.61 -22.40
N GLY A 385 -7.94 19.56 -22.86
CA GLY A 385 -7.13 19.59 -24.08
C GLY A 385 -5.66 20.01 -23.86
N GLY A 386 -5.21 20.07 -22.61
CA GLY A 386 -3.79 20.31 -22.27
C GLY A 386 -3.31 21.76 -22.39
N ALA A 387 -4.17 22.67 -22.85
CA ALA A 387 -3.89 24.10 -22.79
C ALA A 387 -3.87 24.57 -21.33
N PHE A 388 -2.77 25.17 -20.91
CA PHE A 388 -2.67 25.74 -19.57
C PHE A 388 -3.57 26.97 -19.49
N PRO A 389 -4.47 27.05 -18.49
CA PRO A 389 -5.30 28.24 -18.31
C PRO A 389 -4.40 29.44 -17.94
N GLU A 390 -4.68 30.59 -18.54
CA GLU A 390 -4.13 31.85 -18.06
C GLU A 390 -4.75 32.15 -16.69
N THR A 391 -3.94 32.07 -15.63
CA THR A 391 -4.40 32.30 -14.26
C THR A 391 -3.47 33.26 -13.54
N SER A 392 -4.05 34.07 -12.67
CA SER A 392 -3.33 34.93 -11.73
C SER A 392 -3.88 34.74 -10.32
N ARG A 393 -3.27 35.42 -9.35
CA ARG A 393 -3.76 35.37 -7.96
C ARG A 393 -5.13 36.04 -7.82
N GLU A 394 -5.43 37.02 -8.66
CA GLU A 394 -6.69 37.76 -8.76
C GLU A 394 -7.72 37.01 -9.63
N HIS A 395 -7.24 36.24 -10.60
CA HIS A 395 -8.06 35.43 -11.51
C HIS A 395 -7.64 33.95 -11.49
N PRO A 396 -7.79 33.26 -10.34
CA PRO A 396 -7.51 31.84 -10.25
C PRO A 396 -8.66 31.05 -10.89
N PHE A 397 -8.35 29.89 -11.48
CA PHE A 397 -9.45 28.98 -11.88
C PHE A 397 -9.99 28.25 -10.65
N VAL A 398 -11.29 27.99 -10.62
CA VAL A 398 -11.96 27.36 -9.47
C VAL A 398 -11.93 25.84 -9.61
N MET A 399 -11.53 25.14 -8.54
CA MET A 399 -11.55 23.68 -8.49
C MET A 399 -12.13 23.16 -7.18
N ASP A 400 -13.21 22.41 -7.29
CA ASP A 400 -13.73 21.59 -6.22
C ASP A 400 -12.90 20.30 -6.11
N PHE A 401 -12.54 19.92 -4.89
CA PHE A 401 -11.74 18.73 -4.64
C PHE A 401 -12.40 17.83 -3.60
N MET A 402 -13.09 16.79 -4.06
CA MET A 402 -13.78 15.83 -3.20
C MET A 402 -12.84 14.67 -2.80
N SER A 403 -12.63 14.44 -1.51
CA SER A 403 -11.78 13.34 -1.04
C SER A 403 -12.58 12.39 -0.16
N VAL A 404 -12.68 11.10 -0.50
CA VAL A 404 -13.41 10.10 0.29
C VAL A 404 -12.45 9.14 0.99
N SER A 405 -12.43 9.20 2.33
CA SER A 405 -11.61 8.34 3.17
C SER A 405 -12.40 7.16 3.75
N LEU A 406 -11.85 5.95 3.63
CA LEU A 406 -12.45 4.68 4.02
C LEU A 406 -11.96 4.16 5.38
N VAL A 407 -11.13 4.93 6.07
CA VAL A 407 -10.63 4.58 7.40
C VAL A 407 -11.75 4.65 8.43
N THR A 408 -11.65 3.83 9.46
CA THR A 408 -12.63 3.80 10.53
C THR A 408 -12.04 4.45 11.77
N PRO A 409 -12.63 5.55 12.25
CA PRO A 409 -12.03 6.34 13.33
C PRO A 409 -12.07 5.71 14.74
N ASP A 410 -12.20 4.37 14.90
CA ASP A 410 -12.52 3.74 16.21
C ASP A 410 -11.54 2.74 16.85
N LEU A 411 -11.75 2.57 18.16
CA LEU A 411 -10.80 2.46 19.27
C LEU A 411 -9.96 1.17 19.43
N LEU A 412 -10.04 0.19 18.52
CA LEU A 412 -9.24 -1.04 18.65
C LEU A 412 -7.80 -0.88 18.12
N SER A 413 -7.26 0.34 18.23
CA SER A 413 -5.83 0.61 18.15
C SER A 413 -5.12 0.18 19.44
N LYS A 414 -5.20 -1.10 19.83
CA LYS A 414 -4.03 -1.73 20.47
C LYS A 414 -3.08 -2.07 19.33
N LEU A 415 -2.47 -1.01 18.79
CA LEU A 415 -1.50 -1.10 17.72
C LEU A 415 -0.28 -1.85 18.24
N LYS A 416 0.12 -2.84 17.45
CA LYS A 416 1.48 -3.37 17.40
C LYS A 416 2.46 -2.19 17.53
N ASP A 417 3.44 -2.31 18.43
CA ASP A 417 4.43 -1.29 18.80
C ASP A 417 4.70 -0.21 17.73
N GLY A 418 4.09 0.99 17.88
CA GLY A 418 4.60 2.23 17.27
C GLY A 418 3.74 2.98 16.24
N ASP A 419 2.65 2.41 15.71
CA ASP A 419 1.75 3.11 14.78
C ASP A 419 0.80 4.09 15.51
N ILE A 420 0.40 5.19 14.85
CA ILE A 420 -0.69 6.06 15.32
C ILE A 420 -2.08 5.49 14.96
N SER A 421 -3.13 5.87 15.69
CA SER A 421 -4.50 5.39 15.41
C SER A 421 -5.05 5.93 14.07
N GLU A 422 -5.93 5.17 13.39
CA GLU A 422 -6.64 5.64 12.17
C GLU A 422 -7.41 6.96 12.43
N ARG A 423 -7.86 7.18 13.68
CA ARG A 423 -8.48 8.43 14.13
C ARG A 423 -7.56 9.65 14.02
N VAL A 424 -6.28 9.50 14.36
CA VAL A 424 -5.28 10.57 14.23
C VAL A 424 -4.97 10.79 12.76
N MET A 425 -4.74 9.71 12.00
CA MET A 425 -4.45 9.80 10.57
C MET A 425 -5.58 10.50 9.79
N LEU A 426 -6.85 10.22 10.13
CA LEU A 426 -8.00 10.86 9.51
C LEU A 426 -8.02 12.36 9.78
N LYS A 427 -7.74 12.76 11.04
CA LYS A 427 -7.67 14.16 11.44
C LYS A 427 -6.54 14.89 10.69
N ASP A 428 -5.38 14.26 10.59
CA ASP A 428 -4.23 14.83 9.88
C ASP A 428 -4.57 15.09 8.40
N GLN A 429 -5.18 14.10 7.71
CA GLN A 429 -5.61 14.23 6.32
C GLN A 429 -6.67 15.33 6.14
N GLU A 430 -7.68 15.37 7.01
CA GLU A 430 -8.73 16.37 6.95
C GLU A 430 -8.15 17.78 7.12
N ASN A 431 -7.34 17.98 8.15
CA ASN A 431 -6.68 19.26 8.42
C ASN A 431 -5.77 19.66 7.26
N ALA A 432 -4.99 18.72 6.72
CA ALA A 432 -4.11 18.98 5.60
C ALA A 432 -4.89 19.45 4.36
N LEU A 433 -5.96 18.75 3.99
CA LEU A 433 -6.80 19.14 2.85
C LEU A 433 -7.49 20.49 3.08
N LYS A 434 -8.11 20.70 4.25
CA LYS A 434 -8.76 21.98 4.59
C LYS A 434 -7.79 23.14 4.61
N SER A 435 -6.54 22.91 5.02
CA SER A 435 -5.50 23.94 5.05
C SER A 435 -5.09 24.43 3.66
N LEU A 436 -5.46 23.72 2.59
CA LEU A 436 -5.26 24.14 1.19
C LEU A 436 -6.46 24.92 0.62
N SER A 437 -7.53 25.15 1.40
CA SER A 437 -8.68 25.94 0.94
C SER A 437 -8.27 27.37 0.60
N GLY A 438 -8.84 27.94 -0.46
CA GLY A 438 -8.47 29.27 -0.96
C GLY A 438 -7.54 29.22 -2.17
N VAL A 439 -6.99 30.38 -2.54
CA VAL A 439 -6.05 30.49 -3.66
C VAL A 439 -4.73 29.79 -3.34
N GLN A 440 -4.37 28.80 -4.13
CA GLN A 440 -3.12 28.04 -4.05
C GLN A 440 -2.31 28.22 -5.33
N GLU A 441 -1.00 28.14 -5.19
CA GLU A 441 -0.04 28.20 -6.30
C GLU A 441 0.58 26.82 -6.53
N PHE A 442 0.56 26.38 -7.79
CA PHE A 442 1.18 25.13 -8.25
C PHE A 442 2.14 25.40 -9.41
N GLN A 443 3.32 24.78 -9.33
CA GLN A 443 4.31 24.79 -10.41
C GLN A 443 4.17 23.51 -11.23
N ILE A 444 3.94 23.63 -12.54
CA ILE A 444 3.75 22.50 -13.45
C ILE A 444 4.67 22.71 -14.65
N GLY A 445 5.80 21.99 -14.67
CA GLY A 445 6.91 22.32 -15.56
C GLY A 445 7.41 23.74 -15.27
N ASP A 446 7.45 24.57 -16.30
CA ASP A 446 7.89 25.96 -16.20
C ASP A 446 6.73 26.95 -16.01
N LYS A 447 5.50 26.45 -15.81
CA LYS A 447 4.29 27.26 -15.68
C LYS A 447 3.80 27.30 -14.24
N THR A 448 3.46 28.51 -13.80
CA THR A 448 2.76 28.74 -12.55
C THR A 448 1.25 28.77 -12.80
N VAL A 449 0.50 28.06 -11.96
CA VAL A 449 -0.95 27.95 -12.05
C VAL A 449 -1.58 28.30 -10.70
N PHE A 450 -2.53 29.24 -10.72
CA PHE A 450 -3.28 29.67 -9.54
C PHE A 450 -4.66 29.03 -9.51
N VAL A 451 -5.00 28.41 -8.39
CA VAL A 451 -6.23 27.63 -8.23
C VAL A 451 -6.96 28.06 -6.97
N GLN A 452 -8.22 28.46 -7.11
CA GLN A 452 -9.12 28.65 -5.99
C GLN A 452 -9.66 27.27 -5.60
N LEU A 453 -9.06 26.67 -4.57
CA LEU A 453 -9.35 25.31 -4.16
C LEU A 453 -10.46 25.26 -3.11
N ASN A 454 -11.46 24.41 -3.36
CA ASN A 454 -12.57 24.13 -2.45
C ASN A 454 -12.54 22.65 -2.01
N PRO A 455 -11.75 22.29 -0.97
CA PRO A 455 -11.66 20.92 -0.51
C PRO A 455 -12.94 20.48 0.23
N MET A 456 -13.43 19.29 -0.11
CA MET A 456 -14.57 18.60 0.49
C MET A 456 -14.16 17.19 0.97
N PRO A 457 -13.45 17.09 2.11
CA PRO A 457 -13.09 15.80 2.69
C PRO A 457 -14.32 15.12 3.29
N PHE A 458 -14.56 13.87 2.90
CA PHE A 458 -15.57 12.96 3.44
C PHE A 458 -14.89 11.75 4.07
N ASN A 459 -15.52 11.16 5.08
CA ASN A 459 -15.16 9.88 5.65
C ASN A 459 -16.39 8.96 5.68
N TYR A 460 -16.23 7.75 5.16
CA TYR A 460 -17.21 6.67 5.28
C TYR A 460 -16.45 5.39 5.57
N GLY A 461 -16.26 5.10 6.86
CA GLY A 461 -15.47 3.97 7.32
C GLY A 461 -16.09 2.63 6.94
N VAL A 462 -15.28 1.73 6.41
CA VAL A 462 -15.68 0.36 6.06
C VAL A 462 -15.11 -0.61 7.09
N ASN A 463 -15.98 -1.41 7.73
CA ASN A 463 -15.62 -2.33 8.81
C ASN A 463 -16.31 -3.68 8.74
N ALA A 464 -15.52 -4.75 8.94
CA ALA A 464 -16.01 -6.10 9.21
C ALA A 464 -17.01 -6.14 10.38
N GLY A 465 -16.72 -5.42 11.46
CA GLY A 465 -17.56 -5.39 12.66
C GLY A 465 -18.92 -4.68 12.51
N ALA A 466 -19.21 -4.09 11.34
CA ALA A 466 -20.52 -3.53 11.03
C ALA A 466 -21.41 -4.51 10.24
N VAL A 467 -20.85 -5.61 9.73
CA VAL A 467 -21.59 -6.68 9.02
C VAL A 467 -21.71 -7.89 9.95
N GLY A 468 -22.81 -7.95 10.70
CA GLY A 468 -23.11 -9.04 11.64
C GLY A 468 -23.90 -8.54 12.85
N ALA A 469 -24.65 -9.44 13.50
CA ALA A 469 -25.49 -9.18 14.68
C ALA A 469 -24.65 -8.81 15.93
N ILE A 470 -23.93 -7.70 15.87
CA ILE A 470 -23.14 -7.21 16.99
C ILE A 470 -24.04 -6.38 17.92
N LYS A 471 -23.94 -6.70 19.22
CA LYS A 471 -24.63 -6.05 20.33
C LYS A 471 -24.68 -4.52 20.17
N PRO A 472 -25.82 -3.85 20.43
CA PRO A 472 -25.99 -2.39 20.30
C PRO A 472 -24.89 -1.54 20.95
N LEU A 473 -24.23 -2.05 21.99
CA LEU A 473 -23.13 -1.40 22.70
C LEU A 473 -21.87 -1.16 21.85
N LEU A 474 -21.60 -2.03 20.85
CA LEU A 474 -20.45 -1.91 19.95
C LEU A 474 -20.74 -0.98 18.77
N LYS A 475 -22.00 -0.80 18.36
CA LYS A 475 -22.40 0.22 17.37
C LYS A 475 -22.15 1.66 17.84
N LYS A 476 -22.24 1.91 19.15
CA LYS A 476 -21.82 3.19 19.78
C LYS A 476 -20.29 3.40 19.75
N LYS A 477 -19.51 2.35 19.51
CA LYS A 477 -18.03 2.35 19.37
C LYS A 477 -17.60 2.08 17.91
N LEU A 478 -18.28 2.68 16.93
CA LEU A 478 -17.88 2.67 15.51
C LEU A 478 -17.50 4.05 14.94
N GLY A 479 -17.38 5.09 15.77
CA GLY A 479 -16.84 6.39 15.34
C GLY A 479 -17.76 7.19 14.43
N LEU A 480 -18.99 6.70 14.27
CA LEU A 480 -20.02 7.23 13.39
C LEU A 480 -20.40 8.67 13.75
N ASP A 481 -20.40 9.03 15.04
CA ASP A 481 -20.68 10.41 15.46
C ASP A 481 -19.62 11.37 14.95
N ARG A 482 -18.34 11.00 15.10
CA ARG A 482 -17.24 11.81 14.59
C ARG A 482 -17.29 11.88 13.07
N GLN A 483 -17.40 10.73 12.40
CA GLN A 483 -17.54 10.66 10.94
C GLN A 483 -18.65 11.60 10.44
N HIS A 484 -19.83 11.55 11.06
CA HIS A 484 -20.97 12.37 10.67
C HIS A 484 -20.71 13.87 10.89
N VAL A 485 -20.07 14.25 12.00
CA VAL A 485 -19.66 15.64 12.25
C VAL A 485 -18.63 16.12 11.21
N LEU A 486 -17.63 15.29 10.88
CA LEU A 486 -16.61 15.63 9.88
C LEU A 486 -17.23 15.87 8.51
N ASN A 487 -18.21 15.05 8.12
CA ASN A 487 -18.85 15.15 6.80
C ASN A 487 -19.78 16.36 6.67
N LYS A 488 -20.29 16.94 7.77
CA LYS A 488 -21.33 17.97 7.73
C LYS A 488 -20.91 19.22 6.96
N GLU A 489 -19.67 19.68 7.15
CA GLU A 489 -19.15 20.86 6.44
C GLU A 489 -19.03 20.59 4.93
N SER A 490 -18.43 19.44 4.57
CA SER A 490 -18.28 19.03 3.18
C SER A 490 -19.63 18.79 2.49
N PHE A 491 -20.61 18.26 3.21
CA PHE A 491 -21.96 18.04 2.69
C PHE A 491 -22.67 19.36 2.35
N LYS A 492 -22.51 20.39 3.18
CA LYS A 492 -23.05 21.73 2.90
C LYS A 492 -22.41 22.36 1.66
N LYS A 493 -21.09 22.21 1.50
CA LYS A 493 -20.38 22.69 0.29
C LYS A 493 -20.86 21.95 -0.96
N LEU A 494 -21.02 20.63 -0.87
CA LEU A 494 -21.53 19.80 -1.95
C LEU A 494 -22.98 20.15 -2.31
N GLU A 495 -23.85 20.40 -1.33
CA GLU A 495 -25.23 20.83 -1.56
C GLU A 495 -25.31 22.14 -2.34
N ALA A 496 -24.52 23.15 -1.95
CA ALA A 496 -24.46 24.42 -2.68
C ALA A 496 -23.96 24.22 -4.12
N ARG A 497 -22.98 23.32 -4.32
CA ARG A 497 -22.43 23.00 -5.63
C ARG A 497 -23.45 22.28 -6.51
N VAL A 498 -24.16 21.29 -5.98
CA VAL A 498 -25.24 20.59 -6.67
C VAL A 498 -26.36 21.56 -7.03
N GLY A 499 -26.77 22.43 -6.11
CA GLY A 499 -27.78 23.47 -6.38
C GLY A 499 -27.39 24.35 -7.57
N SER A 500 -26.14 24.84 -7.58
CA SER A 500 -25.60 25.65 -8.68
C SER A 500 -25.57 24.89 -10.01
N PHE A 501 -25.23 23.60 -10.00
CA PHE A 501 -25.23 22.75 -11.19
C PHE A 501 -26.65 22.54 -11.74
N LEU A 502 -27.64 22.31 -10.88
CA LEU A 502 -29.03 22.07 -11.30
C LEU A 502 -29.69 23.33 -11.88
N THR A 503 -29.22 24.51 -11.51
CA THR A 503 -29.69 25.80 -12.05
C THR A 503 -28.92 26.27 -13.30
N ASP A 504 -27.89 25.55 -13.76
CA ASP A 504 -27.13 25.92 -14.95
C ASP A 504 -27.87 25.48 -16.22
N ASP A 505 -28.56 26.42 -16.86
CA ASP A 505 -29.38 26.18 -18.05
C ASP A 505 -28.56 25.85 -19.32
N ARG A 506 -27.23 25.94 -19.26
CA ARG A 506 -26.33 25.49 -20.34
C ARG A 506 -26.19 23.96 -20.37
N LEU A 507 -26.58 23.27 -19.30
CA LEU A 507 -26.47 21.83 -19.17
C LEU A 507 -27.71 21.09 -19.73
N PRO A 508 -27.52 19.95 -20.42
CA PRO A 508 -28.65 19.15 -20.91
C PRO A 508 -29.60 18.72 -19.77
N PRO A 509 -30.93 18.74 -19.98
CA PRO A 509 -31.90 18.33 -18.96
C PRO A 509 -31.63 16.94 -18.36
N SER A 510 -31.25 15.97 -19.19
CA SER A 510 -30.91 14.62 -18.74
C SER A 510 -29.71 14.57 -17.79
N GLN A 511 -28.72 15.46 -17.96
CA GLN A 511 -27.58 15.52 -17.05
C GLN A 511 -27.99 16.10 -15.68
N ARG A 512 -28.85 17.13 -15.69
CA ARG A 512 -29.41 17.70 -14.45
C ARG A 512 -30.26 16.66 -13.71
N GLU A 513 -31.11 15.93 -14.42
CA GLU A 513 -31.91 14.84 -13.85
C GLU A 513 -31.04 13.74 -13.21
N HIS A 514 -29.99 13.28 -13.89
CA HIS A 514 -29.07 12.27 -13.33
C HIS A 514 -28.41 12.74 -12.04
N VAL A 515 -27.97 14.02 -11.99
CA VAL A 515 -27.38 14.62 -10.78
C VAL A 515 -28.42 14.76 -9.68
N GLU A 516 -29.65 15.20 -10.00
CA GLU A 516 -30.72 15.36 -9.02
C GLU A 516 -31.10 14.02 -8.37
N VAL A 517 -31.29 12.97 -9.17
CA VAL A 517 -31.62 11.61 -8.67
C VAL A 517 -30.50 11.07 -7.80
N LEU A 518 -29.25 11.18 -8.25
CA LEU A 518 -28.09 10.70 -7.48
C LEU A 518 -27.92 11.48 -6.17
N TRP A 519 -28.15 12.80 -6.21
CA TRP A 519 -28.06 13.65 -5.02
C TRP A 519 -29.13 13.31 -3.98
N LYS A 520 -30.39 13.12 -4.39
CA LYS A 520 -31.47 12.70 -3.49
C LYS A 520 -31.15 11.37 -2.81
N ASP A 521 -30.59 10.42 -3.54
CA ASP A 521 -30.18 9.12 -3.00
C ASP A 521 -29.01 9.27 -2.00
N ILE A 522 -28.01 10.09 -2.31
CA ILE A 522 -26.91 10.44 -1.39
C ILE A 522 -27.43 11.09 -0.10
N GLN A 523 -28.42 11.98 -0.20
CA GLN A 523 -29.07 12.61 0.96
C GLN A 523 -29.76 11.56 1.84
N GLU A 524 -30.51 10.63 1.27
CA GLU A 524 -31.17 9.56 2.03
C GLU A 524 -30.14 8.62 2.70
N MET A 525 -29.09 8.24 1.98
CA MET A 525 -27.97 7.44 2.52
C MET A 525 -27.20 8.18 3.63
N SER A 526 -27.23 9.52 3.65
CA SER A 526 -26.53 10.36 4.63
C SER A 526 -27.43 10.89 5.75
N LYS A 527 -28.73 10.61 5.70
CA LYS A 527 -29.77 11.14 6.61
C LYS A 527 -29.49 10.92 8.09
N THR A 528 -28.85 9.80 8.43
CA THR A 528 -28.40 9.51 9.79
C THR A 528 -26.96 9.00 9.76
N LYS A 529 -26.26 9.08 10.90
CA LYS A 529 -24.88 8.59 11.05
C LYS A 529 -24.65 7.14 10.63
N SER A 530 -25.70 6.32 10.56
CA SER A 530 -25.63 4.90 10.17
C SER A 530 -26.46 4.55 8.94
N SER A 531 -27.11 5.52 8.28
CA SER A 531 -27.97 5.25 7.11
C SER A 531 -27.19 4.56 5.98
N TYR A 532 -25.94 4.97 5.73
CA TYR A 532 -25.10 4.39 4.69
C TYR A 532 -24.70 2.93 4.93
N LEU A 533 -24.84 2.44 6.18
CA LEU A 533 -24.59 1.03 6.51
C LEU A 533 -25.80 0.13 6.18
N LYS A 534 -26.94 0.72 5.80
CA LYS A 534 -28.17 -0.01 5.47
C LYS A 534 -28.16 -0.42 4.00
N GLY A 535 -28.31 -1.71 3.71
CA GLY A 535 -28.43 -2.22 2.33
C GLY A 535 -27.35 -3.21 1.91
N GLY A 536 -26.46 -3.61 2.83
CA GLY A 536 -25.49 -4.68 2.58
C GLY A 536 -24.26 -4.26 1.76
N ASN A 537 -24.09 -2.96 1.48
CA ASN A 537 -22.92 -2.41 0.81
C ASN A 537 -22.46 -1.12 1.50
N GLN A 538 -21.35 -1.20 2.25
CA GLN A 538 -20.81 -0.04 2.99
C GLN A 538 -20.00 0.92 2.10
N TYR A 539 -19.62 0.50 0.89
CA TYR A 539 -18.86 1.32 -0.06
C TYR A 539 -19.78 2.21 -0.92
N GLU A 540 -21.07 1.88 -1.02
CA GLU A 540 -22.01 2.49 -1.95
C GLU A 540 -22.06 4.03 -1.86
N LEU A 541 -22.19 4.59 -0.66
CA LEU A 541 -22.26 6.05 -0.50
C LEU A 541 -20.95 6.73 -0.92
N GLY A 542 -19.81 6.15 -0.55
CA GLY A 542 -18.51 6.66 -0.97
C GLY A 542 -18.34 6.61 -2.49
N ALA A 543 -18.79 5.51 -3.12
CA ALA A 543 -18.73 5.36 -4.57
C ALA A 543 -19.62 6.40 -5.28
N LYS A 544 -20.86 6.58 -4.81
CA LYS A 544 -21.82 7.55 -5.36
C LYS A 544 -21.33 9.00 -5.25
N LEU A 545 -20.64 9.35 -4.17
CA LEU A 545 -19.98 10.65 -4.04
C LEU A 545 -18.90 10.88 -5.11
N LEU A 546 -18.04 9.89 -5.34
CA LEU A 546 -16.98 9.97 -6.37
C LEU A 546 -17.55 10.09 -7.78
N ILE A 547 -18.67 9.40 -8.06
CA ILE A 547 -19.39 9.49 -9.32
C ILE A 547 -20.03 10.88 -9.46
N LEU A 548 -20.69 11.38 -8.41
CA LEU A 548 -21.26 12.72 -8.40
C LEU A 548 -20.19 13.78 -8.70
N SER A 549 -19.00 13.68 -8.11
CA SER A 549 -17.89 14.59 -8.42
C SER A 549 -17.49 14.56 -9.91
N ASN A 550 -17.51 13.39 -10.56
CA ASN A 550 -17.26 13.28 -12.01
C ASN A 550 -18.37 13.90 -12.85
N LEU A 551 -19.64 13.76 -12.44
CA LEU A 551 -20.77 14.41 -13.12
C LEU A 551 -20.69 15.94 -12.99
N LEU A 552 -20.31 16.45 -11.81
CA LEU A 552 -20.14 17.88 -11.54
C LEU A 552 -18.92 18.50 -12.26
N ASN A 553 -17.98 17.70 -12.76
CA ASN A 553 -16.77 18.20 -13.45
C ASN A 553 -17.06 18.84 -14.83
N ARG A 554 -18.31 18.79 -15.30
CA ARG A 554 -18.71 19.22 -16.65
C ARG A 554 -19.11 20.70 -16.75
N THR A 555 -18.76 21.53 -15.77
CA THR A 555 -19.03 22.98 -15.79
C THR A 555 -17.73 23.79 -15.80
N ASP A 556 -17.82 25.11 -15.92
CA ASP A 556 -16.66 26.03 -15.88
C ASP A 556 -15.84 25.93 -14.58
N GLN A 557 -16.44 25.37 -13.53
CA GLN A 557 -15.78 25.01 -12.28
C GLN A 557 -15.44 23.52 -12.33
N GLY A 558 -14.15 23.20 -12.38
CA GLY A 558 -13.68 21.83 -12.37
C GLY A 558 -14.01 21.13 -11.04
N SER A 559 -14.32 19.85 -11.08
CA SER A 559 -14.51 19.02 -9.89
C SER A 559 -13.67 17.76 -10.04
N LYS A 560 -12.70 17.58 -9.15
CA LYS A 560 -11.85 16.39 -9.09
C LYS A 560 -12.13 15.59 -7.84
N CYS A 561 -11.92 14.29 -7.92
CA CYS A 561 -12.11 13.39 -6.80
C CYS A 561 -10.87 12.56 -6.48
N ALA A 562 -10.74 12.25 -5.20
CA ALA A 562 -9.75 11.33 -4.68
C ALA A 562 -10.35 10.40 -3.63
N PHE A 563 -9.74 9.23 -3.43
CA PHE A 563 -10.18 8.30 -2.41
C PHE A 563 -9.06 7.44 -1.86
N ASN A 564 -9.19 7.06 -0.58
CA ASN A 564 -8.13 6.35 0.11
C ASN A 564 -8.64 5.46 1.24
N CYS A 565 -7.77 4.55 1.65
CA CYS A 565 -7.82 3.91 2.95
C CYS A 565 -6.48 4.14 3.67
N LYS A 566 -6.20 3.39 4.75
CA LYS A 566 -4.90 3.49 5.42
C LYS A 566 -3.72 3.27 4.45
N SER A 567 -3.77 2.29 3.55
CA SER A 567 -2.60 1.90 2.74
C SER A 567 -2.73 2.12 1.23
N GLY A 568 -3.90 2.54 0.75
CA GLY A 568 -4.16 2.77 -0.68
C GLY A 568 -4.31 1.51 -1.55
N LYS A 569 -4.36 0.31 -0.93
CA LYS A 569 -4.37 -0.99 -1.63
C LYS A 569 -5.72 -1.70 -1.56
N ASP A 570 -6.08 -2.17 -0.37
CA ASP A 570 -7.12 -3.19 -0.17
C ASP A 570 -8.53 -2.58 -0.30
N ARG A 571 -8.98 -1.87 0.74
CA ARG A 571 -10.26 -1.12 0.72
C ARG A 571 -10.31 -0.08 -0.41
N THR A 572 -9.17 0.46 -0.82
CA THR A 572 -9.08 1.38 -1.95
C THR A 572 -9.28 0.67 -3.29
N GLY A 573 -8.71 -0.51 -3.49
CA GLY A 573 -8.94 -1.32 -4.70
C GLY A 573 -10.39 -1.79 -4.80
N GLU A 574 -10.99 -2.18 -3.66
CA GLU A 574 -12.43 -2.48 -3.58
C GLU A 574 -13.28 -1.27 -3.98
N MET A 575 -12.99 -0.08 -3.45
CA MET A 575 -13.71 1.14 -3.84
C MET A 575 -13.53 1.49 -5.32
N ASP A 576 -12.33 1.30 -5.88
CA ASP A 576 -12.08 1.53 -7.31
C ASP A 576 -12.96 0.62 -8.19
N ALA A 577 -13.00 -0.68 -7.89
CA ALA A 577 -13.87 -1.63 -8.58
C ALA A 577 -15.36 -1.31 -8.36
N MET A 578 -15.75 -0.91 -7.14
CA MET A 578 -17.12 -0.54 -6.79
C MET A 578 -17.61 0.65 -7.61
N VAL A 579 -16.82 1.72 -7.68
CA VAL A 579 -17.17 2.93 -8.47
C VAL A 579 -17.31 2.57 -9.94
N LYS A 580 -16.35 1.83 -10.49
CA LYS A 580 -16.38 1.39 -11.88
C LYS A 580 -17.62 0.52 -12.17
N ALA A 581 -17.99 -0.38 -11.25
CA ALA A 581 -19.20 -1.21 -11.38
C ALA A 581 -20.48 -0.35 -11.42
N PHE A 582 -20.63 0.62 -10.50
CA PHE A 582 -21.77 1.55 -10.52
C PHE A 582 -21.84 2.36 -11.82
N VAL A 583 -20.69 2.82 -12.33
CA VAL A 583 -20.63 3.60 -13.57
C VAL A 583 -20.98 2.75 -14.80
N LEU A 584 -20.52 1.49 -14.87
CA LEU A 584 -20.88 0.57 -15.95
C LEU A 584 -22.35 0.21 -15.94
N ILE A 585 -22.90 -0.05 -14.76
CA ILE A 585 -24.34 -0.27 -14.59
C ILE A 585 -25.08 1.00 -15.04
N GLY A 586 -24.69 2.17 -14.55
CA GLY A 586 -25.31 3.44 -14.94
C GLY A 586 -25.28 3.72 -16.43
N ASP A 587 -24.17 3.44 -17.12
CA ASP A 587 -24.05 3.56 -18.57
C ASP A 587 -25.10 2.70 -19.31
N ARG A 588 -25.42 1.51 -18.80
CA ARG A 588 -26.50 0.65 -19.33
C ARG A 588 -27.90 1.23 -19.10
N TYR A 589 -28.07 2.04 -18.06
CA TYR A 589 -29.29 2.79 -17.73
C TYR A 589 -29.25 4.24 -18.24
N GLY A 590 -28.60 4.50 -19.37
CA GLY A 590 -28.61 5.82 -20.03
C GLY A 590 -27.76 6.89 -19.32
N GLY A 591 -26.87 6.48 -18.41
CA GLY A 591 -26.06 7.38 -17.58
C GLY A 591 -26.64 7.65 -16.19
N ARG A 592 -27.84 7.14 -15.89
CA ARG A 592 -28.45 7.24 -14.56
C ARG A 592 -27.91 6.15 -13.64
N ILE A 593 -27.35 6.54 -12.50
CA ILE A 593 -26.92 5.59 -11.46
C ILE A 593 -28.18 5.07 -10.72
N PRO A 594 -28.38 3.74 -10.61
CA PRO A 594 -29.49 3.21 -9.82
C PRO A 594 -29.38 3.58 -8.33
N THR A 595 -30.52 3.87 -7.72
CA THR A 595 -30.66 4.27 -6.32
C THR A 595 -30.43 3.11 -5.37
N SER A 596 -30.09 3.39 -4.12
CA SER A 596 -29.97 2.35 -3.09
C SER A 596 -31.28 1.58 -2.90
N GLN A 597 -32.42 2.23 -3.12
CA GLN A 597 -33.72 1.57 -3.01
C GLN A 597 -33.92 0.55 -4.13
N GLU A 598 -33.55 0.87 -5.37
CA GLU A 598 -33.61 -0.06 -6.50
C GLU A 598 -32.74 -1.29 -6.25
N PHE A 599 -31.52 -1.11 -5.72
CA PHE A 599 -30.67 -2.24 -5.33
C PHE A 599 -31.28 -3.10 -4.21
N ARG A 600 -32.08 -2.52 -3.29
CA ARG A 600 -32.75 -3.31 -2.24
C ARG A 600 -33.92 -4.12 -2.79
N THR A 601 -34.63 -3.62 -3.80
CA THR A 601 -35.84 -4.27 -4.31
C THR A 601 -35.59 -5.17 -5.52
N SER A 602 -34.51 -4.97 -6.28
CA SER A 602 -34.21 -5.74 -7.48
C SER A 602 -33.07 -6.75 -7.26
N GLU A 603 -33.40 -8.04 -7.22
CA GLU A 603 -32.40 -9.11 -7.16
C GLU A 603 -31.58 -9.21 -8.45
N ALA A 604 -32.22 -9.05 -9.62
CA ALA A 604 -31.55 -9.05 -10.91
C ALA A 604 -30.48 -7.95 -10.99
N LEU A 605 -30.80 -6.74 -10.53
CA LEU A 605 -29.84 -5.62 -10.51
C LEU A 605 -28.66 -5.90 -9.57
N ARG A 606 -28.91 -6.52 -8.40
CA ARG A 606 -27.82 -6.92 -7.48
C ARG A 606 -26.93 -8.00 -8.08
N ALA A 607 -27.51 -9.00 -8.74
CA ALA A 607 -26.76 -10.07 -9.39
C ALA A 607 -25.87 -9.51 -10.51
N GLU A 608 -26.45 -8.66 -11.38
CA GLU A 608 -25.74 -7.99 -12.47
C GLU A 608 -24.58 -7.12 -11.96
N PHE A 609 -24.82 -6.37 -10.88
CA PHE A 609 -23.78 -5.56 -10.26
C PHE A 609 -22.67 -6.43 -9.65
N LEU A 610 -23.04 -7.47 -8.91
CA LEU A 610 -22.07 -8.36 -8.26
C LEU A 610 -21.16 -9.03 -9.30
N GLU A 611 -21.73 -9.52 -10.40
CA GLU A 611 -20.97 -10.08 -11.51
C GLU A 611 -19.99 -9.06 -12.10
N THR A 612 -20.48 -7.84 -12.38
CA THR A 612 -19.64 -6.73 -12.89
C THR A 612 -18.52 -6.37 -11.90
N LEU A 613 -18.83 -6.31 -10.61
CA LEU A 613 -17.88 -6.03 -9.54
C LEU A 613 -16.81 -7.13 -9.45
N LEU A 614 -17.19 -8.40 -9.49
CA LEU A 614 -16.25 -9.52 -9.42
C LEU A 614 -15.28 -9.51 -10.61
N THR A 615 -15.76 -9.24 -11.82
CA THR A 615 -14.89 -9.05 -12.99
C THR A 615 -13.89 -7.92 -12.76
N LEU A 616 -14.36 -6.75 -12.27
CA LEU A 616 -13.47 -5.61 -11.99
C LEU A 616 -12.49 -5.88 -10.84
N LEU A 617 -12.86 -6.67 -9.83
CA LEU A 617 -11.95 -7.03 -8.74
C LEU A 617 -10.85 -7.97 -9.21
N LYS A 618 -11.16 -8.90 -10.12
CA LYS A 618 -10.23 -9.90 -10.67
C LYS A 618 -9.34 -9.33 -11.78
N GLU A 619 -9.91 -8.50 -12.65
CA GLU A 619 -9.28 -8.07 -13.92
C GLU A 619 -9.08 -6.56 -14.02
N GLY A 620 -9.55 -5.78 -13.04
CA GLY A 620 -9.54 -4.32 -13.05
C GLY A 620 -8.17 -3.64 -12.96
N GLY A 621 -7.09 -4.40 -12.76
CA GLY A 621 -5.74 -3.91 -12.46
C GLY A 621 -5.43 -3.74 -10.96
N GLY A 622 -6.43 -3.90 -10.08
CA GLY A 622 -6.23 -3.65 -8.65
C GLY A 622 -5.41 -4.73 -7.93
N LEU A 623 -5.42 -5.98 -8.42
CA LEU A 623 -4.59 -7.08 -7.90
C LEU A 623 -3.11 -6.90 -8.26
N GLU A 624 -2.84 -6.45 -9.48
CA GLU A 624 -1.53 -6.02 -9.98
C GLU A 624 -0.99 -4.89 -9.10
N TRP A 625 -1.82 -3.87 -8.85
CA TRP A 625 -1.47 -2.75 -7.99
C TRP A 625 -1.14 -3.19 -6.56
N ALA A 626 -1.91 -4.12 -5.98
CA ALA A 626 -1.60 -4.70 -4.68
C ALA A 626 -0.27 -5.46 -4.69
N SER A 627 0.02 -6.18 -5.78
CA SER A 627 1.27 -6.91 -5.98
C SER A 627 2.49 -5.98 -6.08
N LEU A 628 2.40 -4.90 -6.85
CA LEU A 628 3.47 -3.88 -6.96
C LEU A 628 3.85 -3.24 -5.62
N ASN A 629 2.97 -3.32 -4.63
CA ASN A 629 3.21 -2.78 -3.30
C ASN A 629 3.71 -3.81 -2.27
N THR A 630 3.45 -5.10 -2.48
CA THR A 630 3.61 -6.12 -1.43
C THR A 630 4.30 -7.41 -1.89
N GLY A 631 4.53 -7.54 -3.20
CA GLY A 631 4.98 -8.75 -3.86
C GLY A 631 3.93 -9.87 -3.88
N VAL A 632 2.64 -9.56 -3.68
CA VAL A 632 1.54 -10.54 -3.67
C VAL A 632 0.30 -10.01 -4.36
N ARG A 633 -0.30 -10.82 -5.22
CA ARG A 633 -1.64 -10.59 -5.76
C ARG A 633 -2.69 -10.95 -4.70
N GLY A 634 -3.60 -10.02 -4.44
CA GLY A 634 -4.74 -10.23 -3.54
C GLY A 634 -5.03 -9.02 -2.65
N TYR A 635 -6.29 -8.86 -2.27
CA TYR A 635 -6.70 -7.83 -1.32
C TYR A 635 -6.86 -8.39 0.09
N LYS A 636 -6.34 -7.66 1.09
CA LYS A 636 -6.53 -7.98 2.51
C LYS A 636 -7.88 -7.45 3.03
N LEU A 637 -8.96 -7.84 2.37
CA LEU A 637 -10.35 -7.49 2.73
C LEU A 637 -10.90 -8.44 3.80
N SER A 638 -11.89 -8.00 4.56
CA SER A 638 -12.71 -8.86 5.44
C SER A 638 -14.17 -8.85 4.97
N ASP A 639 -15.10 -9.43 5.74
CA ASP A 639 -16.47 -9.69 5.29
C ASP A 639 -17.26 -8.43 4.88
N GLU A 640 -16.78 -7.23 5.22
CA GLU A 640 -17.34 -5.96 4.72
C GLU A 640 -17.34 -5.79 3.20
N ALA A 641 -16.48 -6.52 2.49
CA ALA A 641 -16.43 -6.51 1.03
C ALA A 641 -17.37 -7.55 0.39
N LYS A 642 -17.98 -8.45 1.17
CA LYS A 642 -18.97 -9.41 0.66
C LYS A 642 -20.31 -8.72 0.48
N VAL A 643 -20.47 -7.99 -0.62
CA VAL A 643 -21.74 -7.35 -0.97
C VAL A 643 -22.72 -8.36 -1.58
N TRP A 644 -24.00 -8.18 -1.28
CA TRP A 644 -25.13 -8.80 -2.00
C TRP A 644 -25.00 -10.29 -2.37
N GLY A 645 -24.62 -11.14 -1.41
CA GLY A 645 -24.57 -12.59 -1.63
C GLY A 645 -23.31 -13.09 -2.34
N MET A 646 -22.25 -12.25 -2.41
CA MET A 646 -20.93 -12.68 -2.85
C MET A 646 -20.54 -14.00 -2.18
N LYS A 647 -20.26 -15.00 -2.99
CA LYS A 647 -19.92 -16.34 -2.50
C LYS A 647 -18.55 -16.32 -1.84
N ASP A 648 -18.39 -17.21 -0.87
CA ASP A 648 -17.12 -17.39 -0.15
C ASP A 648 -15.96 -17.78 -1.08
N GLU A 649 -16.25 -18.48 -2.18
CA GLU A 649 -15.27 -18.89 -3.19
C GLU A 649 -14.70 -17.68 -3.94
N ASP A 650 -15.57 -16.85 -4.52
CA ASP A 650 -15.20 -15.62 -5.22
C ASP A 650 -14.44 -14.66 -4.30
N PHE A 651 -14.91 -14.52 -3.07
CA PHE A 651 -14.26 -13.66 -2.09
C PHE A 651 -12.85 -14.13 -1.73
N ARG A 652 -12.61 -15.45 -1.70
CA ARG A 652 -11.27 -15.99 -1.42
C ARG A 652 -10.33 -15.87 -2.61
N GLU A 653 -10.86 -15.99 -3.82
CA GLU A 653 -10.10 -15.77 -5.04
C GLU A 653 -9.51 -14.36 -5.09
N ILE A 654 -10.32 -13.33 -4.85
CA ILE A 654 -9.85 -11.94 -4.81
C ILE A 654 -8.92 -11.64 -3.61
N GLN A 655 -9.05 -12.38 -2.51
CA GLN A 655 -8.15 -12.25 -1.37
C GLN A 655 -6.75 -12.78 -1.69
N GLY A 656 -6.64 -13.81 -2.53
CA GLY A 656 -5.38 -14.48 -2.86
C GLY A 656 -4.52 -14.77 -1.62
N LEU A 657 -3.22 -14.55 -1.74
CA LEU A 657 -2.24 -14.78 -0.65
C LEU A 657 -2.05 -13.55 0.25
N SER A 658 -2.85 -12.49 0.09
CA SER A 658 -2.63 -11.19 0.76
C SER A 658 -2.67 -11.26 2.29
N LYS A 659 -3.45 -12.20 2.86
CA LYS A 659 -3.52 -12.45 4.30
C LYS A 659 -2.19 -12.93 4.90
N MET A 660 -1.23 -13.35 4.06
CA MET A 660 0.13 -13.70 4.47
C MET A 660 1.03 -12.49 4.70
N ILE A 661 0.65 -11.29 4.26
CA ILE A 661 1.45 -10.08 4.45
C ILE A 661 1.17 -9.47 5.83
N GLU A 662 2.22 -9.33 6.64
CA GLU A 662 2.23 -8.40 7.77
C GLU A 662 2.60 -7.00 7.28
N SER A 663 1.67 -6.05 7.42
CA SER A 663 1.90 -4.61 7.31
C SER A 663 2.59 -4.07 8.57
#